data_AF-A0A3A9GII7-F1
#
_entry.id   AF-A0A3A9GII7-F1
#
_cell.length_a   1.000
_cell.length_b   1.000
_cell.length_c   1.000
_cell.angle_alpha   90.00
_cell.angle_beta   90.00
_cell.angle_gamma   90.00
#
_symmetry.space_group_name_H-M   'P 1'
#
loop_
_entity.id
_entity.type
_entity.pdbx_description
1 polymer ?
#
loop_
_entity_poly.entity_id
_entity_poly.type
_entity_poly.pdbx_seq_one_letter_code
_entity_poly.pdbx_strand_id
1 'polypeptide(L)'
;MADIRIITGKNIIPEFSAVLKLFGCKGGEKSQEEVKKQFDILLPKFRIYLKPRAALVLTPALEEIKGIWGQDTIMYVVLTLGKGPDKLCKSFFDKGDAFSGLLVSLMADASLFAFESQVQEHIKQMCREEGLGVSRRLSIPEDLPMEIQKSACDAVEAKRTLGISLTSAYMMNPEKSMCYVLAVTEDASVFQAGHNCSRCGNQECLIRPRTVTLTLLDKQGKREIPCAPGTLVADILNEHGISFLKPCGGMGKCGKCRVKVVKGKLPVTRADETCLMAEELQAGIRLGCQARVWDNVTVSMEEDESEKAQILGSFLGEESQAEGENGRESEDISYGAAVDLGTTTLAFSLVGLESKKVLHSYASMNPQRAFGLDVMSRIQSANQGDGKALKELIQRELQIGIQILLAEKKLPTHKLKKIVLSGNTTMFHLLRGYSCKSLGAAPFTPVSLAEETLSSREALGEVTLKAQVFLPPGASAFIGADIISGLFACRWQEKKEISLFLDLGTNGEMALGNCDSFFTASTAVGPAFEGGNITFGTGSVKGAISHARYTDGKLQVDTIMEGAPTGICGTGLIEITAELLKAGIIDFSGKLSEEYFETGFPVAEKENGEIIRLFQKDIRELQLAKGAVRAGIEVLLKKMGIGYGDVKQVYLSGGFGFYLPREKAAYMGLLPEELLEKITVAGNTSLKGAEDCFFREDAGEILNQIAAGAKGISLAKEPDFQELYVKFMDFPVKERK
;
A
#
# COMPACT_ATOMS: atom_id res chain seq x y z
N MET A 1 -18.99 -62.22 -12.56
CA MET A 1 -18.23 -61.46 -11.55
C MET A 1 -18.17 -60.03 -12.05
N ALA A 2 -18.51 -59.05 -11.22
CA ALA A 2 -18.39 -57.65 -11.63
C ALA A 2 -16.91 -57.34 -11.92
N ASP A 3 -16.63 -56.62 -13.01
CA ASP A 3 -15.26 -56.29 -13.41
C ASP A 3 -14.72 -55.17 -12.51
N ILE A 4 -14.08 -55.57 -11.40
CA ILE A 4 -13.52 -54.63 -10.42
C ILE A 4 -12.17 -54.14 -10.92
N ARG A 5 -12.09 -52.86 -11.28
CA ARG A 5 -10.83 -52.23 -11.69
C ARG A 5 -10.10 -51.68 -10.47
N ILE A 6 -8.82 -52.04 -10.34
CA ILE A 6 -7.95 -51.60 -9.24
C ILE A 6 -6.92 -50.59 -9.74
N ILE A 7 -6.87 -49.43 -9.09
CA ILE A 7 -5.88 -48.38 -9.35
C ILE A 7 -4.93 -48.31 -8.17
N THR A 8 -3.62 -48.25 -8.45
CA THR A 8 -2.60 -48.01 -7.43
C THR A 8 -2.03 -46.61 -7.62
N GLY A 9 -2.04 -45.80 -6.57
CA GLY A 9 -1.57 -44.43 -6.63
C GLY A 9 -0.07 -44.35 -6.86
N LYS A 10 0.36 -43.43 -7.73
CA LYS A 10 1.77 -43.17 -8.03
C LYS A 10 2.15 -41.77 -7.57
N ASN A 11 3.25 -41.68 -6.81
CA ASN A 11 3.82 -40.41 -6.34
C ASN A 11 2.80 -39.49 -5.64
N ILE A 12 1.91 -40.08 -4.81
CA ILE A 12 0.96 -39.29 -4.03
C ILE A 12 1.72 -38.55 -2.94
N ILE A 13 1.75 -37.23 -3.07
CA ILE A 13 2.49 -36.32 -2.20
C ILE A 13 1.51 -35.22 -1.76
N PRO A 14 1.41 -34.91 -0.46
CA PRO A 14 0.61 -33.77 -0.03
C PRO A 14 1.28 -32.48 -0.45
N GLU A 15 0.54 -31.58 -1.10
CA GLU A 15 1.01 -30.23 -1.35
C GLU A 15 0.97 -29.40 -0.07
N PHE A 16 2.07 -28.69 0.23
CA PHE A 16 2.14 -27.87 1.44
C PHE A 16 1.06 -26.78 1.48
N SER A 17 0.74 -26.18 0.33
CA SER A 17 -0.34 -25.20 0.18
C SER A 17 -1.72 -25.77 0.56
N ALA A 18 -2.02 -27.02 0.17
CA ALA A 18 -3.25 -27.71 0.53
C ALA A 18 -3.29 -28.03 2.03
N VAL A 19 -2.16 -28.44 2.62
CA VAL A 19 -2.05 -28.68 4.06
C VAL A 19 -2.23 -27.38 4.85
N LEU A 20 -1.63 -26.26 4.42
CA LEU A 20 -1.83 -24.96 5.06
C LEU A 20 -3.29 -24.49 5.01
N LYS A 21 -3.97 -24.68 3.87
CA LYS A 21 -5.40 -24.37 3.74
C LYS A 21 -6.23 -25.19 4.71
N LEU A 22 -5.96 -26.49 4.80
CA LEU A 22 -6.62 -27.41 5.76
C LEU A 22 -6.30 -27.08 7.22
N PHE A 23 -5.09 -26.59 7.51
CA PHE A 23 -4.67 -26.19 8.84
C PHE A 23 -5.40 -24.94 9.35
N GLY A 24 -5.88 -24.07 8.44
CA GLY A 24 -6.64 -22.87 8.82
C GLY A 24 -5.80 -21.79 9.50
N CYS A 25 -4.49 -21.74 9.25
CA CYS A 25 -3.59 -20.73 9.83
C CYS A 25 -4.02 -19.30 9.45
N LYS A 26 -4.54 -18.55 10.43
CA LYS A 26 -4.86 -17.10 10.34
C LYS A 26 -3.73 -16.19 10.86
N GLY A 27 -2.57 -16.75 11.22
CA GLY A 27 -1.43 -16.01 11.78
C GLY A 27 -0.42 -15.51 10.73
N GLY A 28 0.42 -14.54 11.12
CA GLY A 28 1.48 -13.96 10.26
C GLY A 28 2.60 -14.93 9.88
N GLU A 29 3.53 -14.48 9.03
CA GLU A 29 4.58 -15.28 8.36
C GLU A 29 5.33 -16.27 9.29
N LYS A 30 5.68 -15.85 10.51
CA LYS A 30 6.37 -16.70 11.50
C LYS A 30 5.63 -17.99 11.86
N SER A 31 4.29 -17.98 11.83
CA SER A 31 3.48 -19.17 12.11
C SER A 31 3.49 -20.18 10.96
N GLN A 32 3.61 -19.69 9.72
CA GLN A 32 3.66 -20.55 8.53
C GLN A 32 5.04 -21.20 8.36
N GLU A 33 6.11 -20.48 8.72
CA GLU A 33 7.48 -21.01 8.72
C GLU A 33 7.65 -22.22 9.66
N GLU A 34 7.07 -22.17 10.86
CA GLU A 34 7.16 -23.27 11.83
C GLU A 34 6.41 -24.52 11.33
N VAL A 35 5.21 -24.33 10.75
CA VAL A 35 4.44 -25.42 10.12
C VAL A 35 5.20 -26.00 8.93
N LYS A 36 5.86 -25.16 8.11
CA LYS A 36 6.67 -25.60 6.97
C LYS A 36 7.85 -26.45 7.40
N LYS A 37 8.60 -26.00 8.41
CA LYS A 37 9.74 -26.73 8.95
C LYS A 37 9.35 -28.13 9.43
N GLN A 38 8.25 -28.23 10.18
CA GLN A 38 7.78 -29.52 10.66
C GLN A 38 7.23 -30.41 9.54
N PHE A 39 6.52 -29.83 8.56
CA PHE A 39 6.06 -30.55 7.38
C PHE A 39 7.21 -31.20 6.62
N ASP A 40 8.31 -30.47 6.39
CA ASP A 40 9.48 -30.99 5.67
C ASP A 40 10.20 -32.11 6.42
N ILE A 41 10.20 -32.08 7.76
CA ILE A 41 10.74 -33.16 8.61
C ILE A 41 9.88 -34.42 8.52
N LEU A 42 8.56 -34.26 8.50
CA LEU A 42 7.61 -35.39 8.50
C LEU A 42 7.43 -36.02 7.13
N LEU A 43 7.54 -35.25 6.05
CA LEU A 43 7.23 -35.67 4.68
C LEU A 43 7.95 -36.95 4.23
N PRO A 44 9.28 -37.12 4.43
CA PRO A 44 9.96 -38.35 4.03
C PRO A 44 9.43 -39.58 4.77
N LYS A 45 9.17 -39.45 6.08
CA LYS A 45 8.62 -40.53 6.90
C LYS A 45 7.20 -40.86 6.46
N PHE A 46 6.36 -39.83 6.30
CA PHE A 46 4.96 -39.95 5.89
C PHE A 46 4.80 -40.72 4.57
N ARG A 47 5.63 -40.42 3.55
CA ARG A 47 5.60 -41.09 2.24
C ARG A 47 5.77 -42.60 2.32
N ILE A 48 6.59 -43.11 3.25
CA ILE A 48 6.84 -44.55 3.42
C ILE A 48 5.58 -45.30 3.86
N TYR A 49 4.68 -44.62 4.58
CA TYR A 49 3.47 -45.21 5.13
C TYR A 49 2.28 -45.19 4.18
N LEU A 50 2.37 -44.46 3.06
CA LEU A 50 1.28 -44.37 2.07
C LEU A 50 1.18 -45.65 1.22
N LYS A 51 -0.01 -46.22 1.15
CA LYS A 51 -0.36 -47.32 0.24
C LYS A 51 -1.65 -46.99 -0.52
N PRO A 52 -1.63 -45.96 -1.39
CA PRO A 52 -2.82 -45.46 -2.07
C PRO A 52 -3.37 -46.49 -3.05
N ARG A 53 -4.61 -46.93 -2.85
CA ARG A 53 -5.32 -47.85 -3.74
C ARG A 53 -6.79 -47.46 -3.88
N ALA A 54 -7.32 -47.63 -5.08
CA ALA A 54 -8.74 -47.44 -5.38
C ALA A 54 -9.30 -48.67 -6.09
N ALA A 55 -10.59 -48.93 -5.87
CA ALA A 55 -11.36 -49.96 -6.53
C ALA A 55 -12.62 -49.33 -7.11
N LEU A 56 -12.91 -49.69 -8.36
CA LEU A 56 -14.02 -49.15 -9.15
C LEU A 56 -14.83 -50.30 -9.70
N VAL A 57 -16.15 -50.15 -9.77
CA VAL A 57 -17.01 -51.13 -10.45
C VAL A 57 -18.21 -50.43 -11.09
N LEU A 58 -18.45 -50.76 -12.36
CA LEU A 58 -19.67 -50.38 -13.09
C LEU A 58 -20.77 -51.39 -12.79
N THR A 59 -21.96 -50.91 -12.43
CA THR A 59 -23.07 -51.77 -12.03
C THR A 59 -24.42 -51.10 -12.32
N PRO A 60 -25.50 -51.87 -12.54
CA PRO A 60 -26.84 -51.31 -12.58
C PRO A 60 -27.16 -50.53 -11.31
N ALA A 61 -27.84 -49.39 -11.45
CA ALA A 61 -28.25 -48.59 -10.30
C ALA A 61 -29.23 -49.36 -9.41
N LEU A 62 -29.04 -49.28 -8.09
CA LEU A 62 -30.02 -49.76 -7.10
C LEU A 62 -31.34 -49.00 -7.27
N GLU A 63 -32.49 -49.62 -6.93
CA GLU A 63 -33.81 -48.95 -7.03
C GLU A 63 -33.84 -47.62 -6.28
N GLU A 64 -33.18 -47.56 -5.13
CA GLU A 64 -33.00 -46.37 -4.29
C GLU A 64 -32.30 -45.21 -5.04
N ILE A 65 -31.40 -45.52 -5.97
CA ILE A 65 -30.66 -44.54 -6.79
C ILE A 65 -31.44 -44.22 -8.08
N LYS A 66 -32.11 -45.23 -8.67
CA LYS A 66 -32.98 -45.08 -9.84
C LYS A 66 -34.13 -44.12 -9.57
N GLY A 67 -34.81 -44.28 -8.44
CA GLY A 67 -36.00 -43.50 -8.08
C GLY A 67 -35.73 -42.00 -7.87
N ILE A 68 -34.48 -41.62 -7.57
CA ILE A 68 -34.14 -40.22 -7.28
C ILE A 68 -33.67 -39.49 -8.57
N TRP A 69 -33.01 -40.18 -9.52
CA TRP A 69 -32.33 -39.49 -10.62
C TRP A 69 -32.42 -40.13 -12.02
N GLY A 70 -33.17 -41.24 -12.16
CA GLY A 70 -33.47 -41.85 -13.48
C GLY A 70 -32.26 -42.42 -14.23
N GLN A 71 -31.18 -42.78 -13.53
CA GLN A 71 -29.97 -43.36 -14.12
C GLN A 71 -30.01 -44.88 -14.04
N ASP A 72 -29.75 -45.58 -15.14
CA ASP A 72 -29.77 -47.05 -15.16
C ASP A 72 -28.44 -47.70 -14.76
N THR A 73 -27.33 -46.98 -14.91
CA THR A 73 -25.97 -47.47 -14.63
C THR A 73 -25.19 -46.47 -13.77
N ILE A 74 -24.47 -46.99 -12.79
CA ILE A 74 -23.62 -46.22 -11.88
C ILE A 74 -22.24 -46.85 -11.76
N MET A 75 -21.28 -46.05 -11.29
CA MET A 75 -19.96 -46.54 -10.89
C MET A 75 -19.76 -46.30 -9.40
N TYR A 76 -19.46 -47.37 -8.65
CA TYR A 76 -18.98 -47.22 -7.28
C TYR A 76 -17.49 -46.95 -7.28
N VAL A 77 -17.07 -45.97 -6.48
CA VAL A 77 -15.67 -45.60 -6.30
C VAL A 77 -15.31 -45.64 -4.83
N VAL A 78 -14.36 -46.51 -4.48
CA VAL A 78 -13.80 -46.59 -3.12
C VAL A 78 -12.29 -46.47 -3.19
N LEU A 79 -11.70 -45.61 -2.38
CA LEU A 79 -10.25 -45.41 -2.34
C LEU A 79 -9.74 -45.19 -0.93
N THR A 80 -8.46 -45.52 -0.68
CA THR A 80 -7.82 -45.39 0.64
C THR A 80 -6.33 -45.11 0.49
N LEU A 81 -5.75 -44.45 1.50
CA LEU A 81 -4.29 -44.33 1.67
C LEU A 81 -3.68 -45.51 2.46
N GLY A 82 -4.52 -46.41 2.97
CA GLY A 82 -4.13 -47.54 3.81
C GLY A 82 -3.98 -47.18 5.31
N LYS A 83 -3.66 -48.16 6.16
CA LYS A 83 -3.55 -47.98 7.63
C LYS A 83 -2.29 -47.24 8.10
N GLY A 84 -1.38 -46.91 7.18
CA GLY A 84 -0.08 -46.35 7.54
C GLY A 84 -0.17 -44.95 8.14
N PRO A 85 -0.87 -43.98 7.49
CA PRO A 85 -1.10 -42.65 8.06
C PRO A 85 -1.75 -42.69 9.45
N ASP A 86 -2.78 -43.51 9.65
CA ASP A 86 -3.46 -43.65 10.95
C ASP A 86 -2.50 -44.13 12.05
N LYS A 87 -1.65 -45.11 11.74
CA LYS A 87 -0.62 -45.60 12.68
C LYS A 87 0.42 -44.53 13.00
N LEU A 88 0.88 -43.79 11.99
CA LEU A 88 1.88 -42.75 12.18
C LEU A 88 1.31 -41.60 13.02
N CYS A 89 0.10 -41.15 12.69
CA CYS A 89 -0.67 -40.16 13.42
C CYS A 89 -0.82 -40.57 14.90
N LYS A 90 -1.33 -41.78 15.15
CA LYS A 90 -1.47 -42.32 16.50
C LYS A 90 -0.14 -42.38 17.26
N SER A 91 0.95 -42.75 16.59
CA SER A 91 2.27 -42.83 17.24
C SER A 91 2.80 -41.49 17.76
N PHE A 92 2.37 -40.37 17.17
CA PHE A 92 2.70 -39.03 17.67
C PHE A 92 1.81 -38.65 18.85
N PHE A 93 0.50 -38.90 18.76
CA PHE A 93 -0.42 -38.68 19.87
C PHE A 93 -0.06 -39.50 21.12
N ASP A 94 0.30 -40.77 20.96
CA ASP A 94 0.73 -41.66 22.06
C ASP A 94 2.03 -41.15 22.73
N LYS A 95 2.85 -40.36 22.03
CA LYS A 95 4.08 -39.73 22.53
C LYS A 95 3.87 -38.31 23.07
N GLY A 96 2.65 -37.79 23.05
CA GLY A 96 2.32 -36.43 23.48
C GLY A 96 2.63 -35.33 22.45
N ASP A 97 3.00 -35.66 21.21
CA ASP A 97 3.27 -34.69 20.14
C ASP A 97 2.00 -34.45 19.31
N ALA A 98 1.09 -33.65 19.88
CA ALA A 98 -0.19 -33.35 19.25
C ALA A 98 -0.05 -32.55 17.94
N PHE A 99 0.97 -31.70 17.83
CA PHE A 99 1.20 -30.87 16.64
C PHE A 99 1.61 -31.71 15.44
N SER A 100 2.59 -32.61 15.60
CA SER A 100 2.97 -33.53 14.53
C SER A 100 1.84 -34.51 14.19
N GLY A 101 1.10 -34.99 15.20
CA GLY A 101 -0.08 -35.83 14.99
C GLY A 101 -1.14 -35.16 14.11
N LEU A 102 -1.50 -33.91 14.44
CA LEU A 102 -2.42 -33.10 13.64
C LEU A 102 -1.88 -32.88 12.22
N LEU A 103 -0.61 -32.51 12.09
CA LEU A 103 0.01 -32.24 10.79
C LEU A 103 0.01 -33.49 9.90
N VAL A 104 0.32 -34.67 10.45
CA VAL A 104 0.22 -35.95 9.73
C VAL A 104 -1.21 -36.25 9.28
N SER A 105 -2.23 -35.96 10.11
CA SER A 105 -3.63 -36.12 9.71
C SER A 105 -3.98 -35.23 8.51
N LEU A 106 -3.59 -33.95 8.56
CA LEU A 106 -3.87 -33.00 7.47
C LEU A 106 -3.09 -33.33 6.19
N MET A 107 -1.86 -33.82 6.32
CA MET A 107 -1.09 -34.38 5.21
C MET A 107 -1.79 -35.58 4.58
N ALA A 108 -2.44 -36.43 5.37
CA ALA A 108 -3.24 -37.54 4.87
C ALA A 108 -4.49 -37.07 4.13
N ASP A 109 -5.19 -36.05 4.64
CA ASP A 109 -6.35 -35.48 3.97
C ASP A 109 -5.96 -34.85 2.61
N ALA A 110 -4.89 -34.04 2.58
CA ALA A 110 -4.35 -33.48 1.33
C ALA A 110 -3.92 -34.58 0.33
N SER A 111 -3.30 -35.66 0.82
CA SER A 111 -2.88 -36.79 -0.02
C SER A 111 -4.07 -37.58 -0.56
N LEU A 112 -5.17 -37.67 0.20
CA LEU A 112 -6.38 -38.36 -0.22
C LEU A 112 -7.04 -37.63 -1.40
N PHE A 113 -7.09 -36.29 -1.36
CA PHE A 113 -7.56 -35.46 -2.48
C PHE A 113 -6.64 -35.53 -3.71
N ALA A 114 -5.32 -35.51 -3.50
CA ALA A 114 -4.36 -35.67 -4.60
C ALA A 114 -4.52 -37.04 -5.28
N PHE A 115 -4.72 -38.10 -4.49
CA PHE A 115 -4.95 -39.43 -5.04
C PHE A 115 -6.30 -39.56 -5.75
N GLU A 116 -7.35 -38.96 -5.20
CA GLU A 116 -8.65 -38.89 -5.86
C GLU A 116 -8.57 -38.21 -7.24
N SER A 117 -7.84 -37.10 -7.37
CA SER A 117 -7.64 -36.45 -8.66
C SER A 117 -6.95 -37.37 -9.68
N GLN A 118 -5.96 -38.14 -9.22
CA GLN A 118 -5.34 -39.17 -10.06
C GLN A 118 -6.34 -40.26 -10.45
N VAL A 119 -7.20 -40.72 -9.54
CA VAL A 119 -8.25 -41.71 -9.82
C VAL A 119 -9.26 -41.17 -10.85
N GLN A 120 -9.64 -39.89 -10.77
CA GLN A 120 -10.56 -39.28 -11.74
C GLN A 120 -9.99 -39.28 -13.17
N GLU A 121 -8.69 -39.06 -13.35
CA GLU A 121 -8.07 -39.17 -14.67
C GLU A 121 -8.14 -40.61 -15.23
N HIS A 122 -7.98 -41.63 -14.37
CA HIS A 122 -8.17 -43.02 -14.78
C HIS A 122 -9.63 -43.34 -15.11
N ILE A 123 -10.58 -42.80 -14.35
CA ILE A 123 -12.01 -42.94 -14.64
C ILE A 123 -12.34 -42.28 -15.98
N LYS A 124 -11.79 -41.10 -16.26
CA LYS A 124 -11.97 -40.41 -17.54
C LYS A 124 -11.47 -41.22 -18.73
N GLN A 125 -10.31 -41.84 -18.58
CA GLN A 125 -9.77 -42.75 -19.59
C GLN A 125 -10.67 -43.97 -19.79
N MET A 126 -11.08 -44.62 -18.69
CA MET A 126 -11.98 -45.78 -18.72
C MET A 126 -13.32 -45.47 -19.38
N CYS A 127 -13.95 -44.35 -19.02
CA CYS A 127 -15.19 -43.89 -19.61
C CYS A 127 -15.05 -43.68 -21.13
N ARG A 128 -13.94 -43.07 -21.58
CA ARG A 128 -13.65 -42.91 -23.02
C ARG A 128 -13.50 -44.25 -23.75
N GLU A 129 -12.82 -45.22 -23.14
CA GLU A 129 -12.63 -46.56 -23.72
C GLU A 129 -13.96 -47.30 -23.89
N GLU A 130 -14.91 -47.10 -22.97
CA GLU A 130 -16.23 -47.74 -23.01
C GLU A 130 -17.31 -46.91 -23.70
N GLY A 131 -16.97 -45.74 -24.25
CA GLY A 131 -17.93 -44.84 -24.91
C GLY A 131 -18.95 -44.22 -23.95
N LEU A 132 -18.59 -44.10 -22.66
CA LEU A 132 -19.44 -43.58 -21.60
C LEU A 132 -18.95 -42.21 -21.12
N GLY A 133 -19.86 -41.42 -20.56
CA GLY A 133 -19.59 -40.18 -19.84
C GLY A 133 -19.95 -40.27 -18.36
N VAL A 134 -19.54 -39.27 -17.59
CA VAL A 134 -19.93 -39.11 -16.18
C VAL A 134 -20.82 -37.89 -16.09
N SER A 135 -22.10 -38.07 -15.79
CA SER A 135 -23.06 -36.97 -15.73
C SER A 135 -22.98 -36.20 -14.41
N ARG A 136 -22.62 -36.88 -13.31
CA ARG A 136 -22.36 -36.28 -11.99
C ARG A 136 -21.75 -37.24 -11.00
N ARG A 137 -21.23 -36.68 -9.91
CA ARG A 137 -20.90 -37.39 -8.67
C ARG A 137 -22.01 -37.25 -7.62
N LEU A 138 -22.22 -38.31 -6.86
CA LEU A 138 -23.10 -38.40 -5.69
C LEU A 138 -22.24 -38.76 -4.47
N SER A 139 -22.30 -37.92 -3.44
CA SER A 139 -21.55 -38.06 -2.20
C SER A 139 -22.40 -38.76 -1.13
N ILE A 140 -21.75 -39.49 -0.22
CA ILE A 140 -22.41 -40.19 0.89
C ILE A 140 -21.89 -39.55 2.19
N PRO A 141 -22.73 -39.01 3.10
CA PRO A 141 -24.19 -39.08 3.14
C PRO A 141 -24.96 -37.92 2.47
N GLU A 142 -24.28 -36.97 1.82
CA GLU A 142 -24.92 -35.73 1.37
C GLU A 142 -26.01 -35.93 0.29
N ASP A 143 -25.73 -36.75 -0.73
CA ASP A 143 -26.64 -37.02 -1.84
C ASP A 143 -27.35 -38.39 -1.69
N LEU A 144 -26.78 -39.29 -0.88
CA LEU A 144 -27.21 -40.68 -0.73
C LEU A 144 -27.14 -41.13 0.74
N PRO A 145 -28.03 -42.03 1.20
CA PRO A 145 -27.99 -42.55 2.57
C PRO A 145 -26.68 -43.28 2.90
N MET A 146 -26.29 -43.29 4.19
CA MET A 146 -25.03 -43.91 4.64
C MET A 146 -24.94 -45.41 4.32
N GLU A 147 -26.08 -46.08 4.22
CA GLU A 147 -26.23 -47.49 3.88
C GLU A 147 -25.64 -47.83 2.51
N ILE A 148 -25.66 -46.89 1.56
CA ILE A 148 -25.08 -47.06 0.23
C ILE A 148 -23.56 -47.26 0.31
N GLN A 149 -22.90 -46.75 1.35
CA GLN A 149 -21.47 -46.99 1.56
C GLN A 149 -21.15 -48.47 1.77
N LYS A 150 -22.07 -49.22 2.40
CA LYS A 150 -21.96 -50.67 2.52
C LYS A 150 -22.09 -51.34 1.15
N SER A 151 -23.11 -50.99 0.38
CA SER A 151 -23.34 -51.52 -0.97
C SER A 151 -22.12 -51.27 -1.88
N ALA A 152 -21.54 -50.07 -1.84
CA ALA A 152 -20.34 -49.73 -2.59
C ALA A 152 -19.13 -50.57 -2.16
N CYS A 153 -18.89 -50.72 -0.84
CA CYS A 153 -17.78 -51.52 -0.32
C CYS A 153 -17.92 -53.01 -0.64
N ASP A 154 -19.14 -53.54 -0.59
CA ASP A 154 -19.42 -54.94 -0.93
C ASP A 154 -19.24 -55.17 -2.44
N ALA A 155 -19.71 -54.24 -3.29
CA ALA A 155 -19.60 -54.33 -4.74
C ALA A 155 -18.15 -54.32 -5.26
N VAL A 156 -17.27 -53.54 -4.61
CA VAL A 156 -15.82 -53.51 -4.95
C VAL A 156 -15.00 -54.52 -4.14
N GLU A 157 -15.64 -55.35 -3.33
CA GLU A 157 -15.02 -56.30 -2.40
C GLU A 157 -13.92 -55.65 -1.54
N ALA A 158 -14.22 -54.47 -0.97
CA ALA A 158 -13.26 -53.53 -0.39
C ALA A 158 -12.32 -54.13 0.67
N LYS A 159 -12.78 -55.14 1.42
CA LYS A 159 -11.94 -55.87 2.40
C LYS A 159 -10.81 -56.66 1.72
N ARG A 160 -11.11 -57.31 0.59
CA ARG A 160 -10.15 -58.09 -0.20
C ARG A 160 -9.28 -57.18 -1.07
N THR A 161 -9.90 -56.20 -1.72
CA THR A 161 -9.24 -55.35 -2.72
C THR A 161 -8.43 -54.22 -2.10
N LEU A 162 -8.97 -53.55 -1.08
CA LEU A 162 -8.40 -52.34 -0.47
C LEU A 162 -7.99 -52.51 1.00
N GLY A 163 -8.43 -53.58 1.67
CA GLY A 163 -8.22 -53.77 3.10
C GLY A 163 -9.10 -52.87 3.98
N ILE A 164 -10.22 -52.38 3.42
CA ILE A 164 -11.19 -51.53 4.11
C ILE A 164 -12.26 -52.40 4.78
N SER A 165 -12.60 -52.05 6.01
CA SER A 165 -13.73 -52.62 6.76
C SER A 165 -14.68 -51.51 7.20
N LEU A 166 -15.96 -51.84 7.36
CA LEU A 166 -16.97 -50.91 7.88
C LEU A 166 -17.32 -51.24 9.32
N THR A 167 -17.58 -50.20 10.13
CA THR A 167 -18.18 -50.35 11.47
C THR A 167 -19.70 -50.56 11.36
N SER A 168 -20.37 -50.85 12.49
CA SER A 168 -21.84 -50.93 12.54
C SER A 168 -22.54 -49.61 12.19
N ALA A 169 -21.85 -48.48 12.35
CA ALA A 169 -22.29 -47.14 11.93
C ALA A 169 -21.78 -46.77 10.53
N TYR A 170 -21.39 -47.76 9.71
CA TYR A 170 -20.89 -47.60 8.34
C TYR A 170 -19.61 -46.77 8.18
N MET A 171 -18.90 -46.39 9.25
CA MET A 171 -17.60 -45.70 9.11
C MET A 171 -16.51 -46.62 8.55
N MET A 172 -15.69 -46.10 7.64
CA MET A 172 -14.57 -46.83 7.03
C MET A 172 -13.35 -46.91 7.95
N ASN A 173 -12.69 -48.07 7.95
CA ASN A 173 -11.39 -48.30 8.57
C ASN A 173 -10.47 -48.98 7.55
N PRO A 174 -9.37 -48.33 7.10
CA PRO A 174 -8.71 -47.13 7.64
C PRO A 174 -9.54 -45.84 7.51
N GLU A 175 -9.28 -44.86 8.39
CA GLU A 175 -10.05 -43.61 8.45
C GLU A 175 -9.85 -42.75 7.21
N LYS A 176 -8.62 -42.73 6.66
CA LYS A 176 -8.26 -41.99 5.45
C LYS A 176 -8.66 -42.76 4.19
N SER A 177 -9.96 -42.95 4.07
CA SER A 177 -10.65 -43.61 2.96
C SER A 177 -11.83 -42.78 2.49
N MET A 178 -12.20 -42.92 1.22
CA MET A 178 -13.28 -42.15 0.59
C MET A 178 -14.16 -43.08 -0.25
N CYS A 179 -15.47 -42.83 -0.23
CA CYS A 179 -16.48 -43.55 -0.99
C CYS A 179 -17.41 -42.56 -1.67
N TYR A 180 -17.65 -42.72 -2.97
CA TYR A 180 -18.64 -41.94 -3.71
C TYR A 180 -19.18 -42.74 -4.90
N VAL A 181 -20.31 -42.29 -5.44
CA VAL A 181 -20.98 -42.91 -6.59
C VAL A 181 -20.92 -41.94 -7.77
N LEU A 182 -20.65 -42.44 -8.97
CA LEU A 182 -20.75 -41.66 -10.19
C LEU A 182 -21.97 -42.13 -11.00
N ALA A 183 -22.79 -41.18 -11.41
CA ALA A 183 -23.83 -41.43 -12.40
C ALA A 183 -23.21 -41.41 -13.80
N VAL A 184 -23.41 -42.50 -14.53
CA VAL A 184 -22.80 -42.72 -15.84
C VAL A 184 -23.84 -42.47 -16.93
N THR A 185 -23.42 -41.91 -18.05
CA THR A 185 -24.29 -41.59 -19.19
C THR A 185 -23.68 -42.12 -20.48
N GLU A 186 -24.49 -42.31 -21.52
CA GLU A 186 -24.04 -42.71 -22.87
C GLU A 186 -23.37 -41.53 -23.61
N ASP A 187 -23.51 -40.29 -23.14
CA ASP A 187 -22.82 -39.14 -23.72
C ASP A 187 -21.36 -39.06 -23.24
N ALA A 188 -20.45 -39.68 -24.00
CA ALA A 188 -19.01 -39.70 -23.74
C ALA A 188 -18.34 -38.30 -23.70
N SER A 189 -19.01 -37.24 -24.16
CA SER A 189 -18.48 -35.88 -24.10
C SER A 189 -18.59 -35.26 -22.69
N VAL A 190 -19.46 -35.80 -21.84
CA VAL A 190 -19.74 -35.26 -20.50
C VAL A 190 -18.84 -35.92 -19.47
N PHE A 191 -18.08 -35.13 -18.71
CA PHE A 191 -17.27 -35.64 -17.60
C PHE A 191 -17.35 -34.74 -16.37
N GLN A 192 -18.29 -35.05 -15.48
CA GLN A 192 -18.58 -34.34 -14.23
C GLN A 192 -18.32 -35.24 -13.01
N ALA A 193 -17.11 -35.78 -12.89
CA ALA A 193 -16.71 -36.64 -11.77
C ALA A 193 -16.24 -35.88 -10.51
N GLY A 194 -16.02 -34.57 -10.63
CA GLY A 194 -15.59 -33.70 -9.54
C GLY A 194 -16.69 -33.45 -8.51
N HIS A 195 -16.29 -33.14 -7.28
CA HIS A 195 -17.23 -32.71 -6.25
C HIS A 195 -17.82 -31.34 -6.57
N ASN A 196 -19.15 -31.25 -6.65
CA ASN A 196 -19.82 -29.99 -6.95
C ASN A 196 -19.90 -29.10 -5.71
N CYS A 197 -18.83 -28.34 -5.49
CA CYS A 197 -18.74 -27.47 -4.32
C CYS A 197 -19.80 -26.34 -4.30
N SER A 198 -20.54 -26.08 -5.39
CA SER A 198 -21.65 -25.12 -5.37
C SER A 198 -22.88 -25.61 -4.60
N ARG A 199 -23.02 -26.94 -4.43
CA ARG A 199 -24.16 -27.58 -3.75
C ARG A 199 -23.79 -28.18 -2.38
N CYS A 200 -22.50 -28.22 -2.05
CA CYS A 200 -22.02 -28.71 -0.77
C CYS A 200 -22.48 -27.81 0.38
N GLY A 201 -23.12 -28.42 1.40
CA GLY A 201 -23.64 -27.76 2.59
C GLY A 201 -22.56 -27.20 3.52
N ASN A 202 -21.30 -27.61 3.36
CA ASN A 202 -20.17 -27.06 4.10
C ASN A 202 -19.75 -25.69 3.53
N GLN A 203 -20.42 -24.63 4.00
CA GLN A 203 -20.21 -23.25 3.55
C GLN A 203 -18.84 -22.67 3.94
N GLU A 204 -18.17 -23.25 4.94
CA GLU A 204 -16.84 -22.81 5.41
C GLU A 204 -15.68 -23.68 4.87
N CYS A 205 -15.93 -24.50 3.86
CA CYS A 205 -14.92 -25.40 3.29
C CYS A 205 -13.71 -24.65 2.70
N LEU A 206 -12.55 -24.79 3.36
CA LEU A 206 -11.28 -24.09 3.03
C LEU A 206 -10.62 -24.54 1.71
N ILE A 207 -11.16 -25.57 1.03
CA ILE A 207 -10.57 -26.16 -0.19
C ILE A 207 -11.43 -25.93 -1.45
N ARG A 208 -12.65 -25.35 -1.34
CA ARG A 208 -13.58 -25.14 -2.47
C ARG A 208 -12.89 -24.43 -3.67
N PRO A 209 -12.61 -25.11 -4.80
CA PRO A 209 -11.97 -24.49 -5.96
C PRO A 209 -13.04 -23.83 -6.82
N ARG A 210 -12.92 -22.53 -7.05
CA ARG A 210 -13.45 -21.92 -8.28
C ARG A 210 -12.28 -21.16 -8.93
N THR A 211 -12.36 -20.87 -10.22
CA THR A 211 -11.53 -19.83 -10.85
C THR A 211 -12.52 -18.81 -11.36
N VAL A 212 -12.32 -17.56 -10.99
CA VAL A 212 -13.22 -16.45 -11.32
C VAL A 212 -12.42 -15.40 -12.06
N THR A 213 -13.06 -14.70 -12.99
CA THR A 213 -12.41 -13.69 -13.82
C THR A 213 -12.75 -12.30 -13.31
N LEU A 214 -11.72 -11.51 -13.01
CA LEU A 214 -11.85 -10.07 -12.84
C LEU A 214 -11.55 -9.38 -14.18
N THR A 215 -12.53 -8.69 -14.74
CA THR A 215 -12.37 -7.85 -15.92
C THR A 215 -12.14 -6.40 -15.47
N LEU A 216 -11.00 -5.82 -15.84
CA LEU A 216 -10.70 -4.40 -15.63
C LEU A 216 -11.05 -3.60 -16.89
N LEU A 217 -11.76 -2.49 -16.72
CA LEU A 217 -11.95 -1.45 -17.73
C LEU A 217 -11.09 -0.23 -17.34
N ASP A 218 -10.09 0.08 -18.15
CA ASP A 218 -9.22 1.25 -18.00
C ASP A 218 -8.98 1.98 -19.33
N LYS A 219 -8.19 3.07 -19.33
CA LYS A 219 -7.89 3.87 -20.54
C LYS A 219 -7.11 3.11 -21.62
N GLN A 220 -6.43 2.02 -21.27
CA GLN A 220 -5.69 1.15 -22.19
C GLN A 220 -6.58 0.03 -22.76
N GLY A 221 -7.81 -0.12 -22.26
CA GLY A 221 -8.84 -1.01 -22.78
C GLY A 221 -9.37 -2.01 -21.74
N LYS A 222 -9.94 -3.10 -22.25
CA LYS A 222 -10.49 -4.20 -21.43
C LYS A 222 -9.40 -5.24 -21.18
N ARG A 223 -9.13 -5.55 -19.91
CA ARG A 223 -8.22 -6.65 -19.49
C ARG A 223 -9.00 -7.71 -18.72
N GLU A 224 -8.78 -8.98 -19.03
CA GLU A 224 -9.40 -10.11 -18.31
C GLU A 224 -8.34 -10.85 -17.50
N ILE A 225 -8.54 -10.93 -16.19
CA ILE A 225 -7.57 -11.45 -15.23
C ILE A 225 -8.18 -12.66 -14.51
N PRO A 226 -7.70 -13.89 -14.76
CA PRO A 226 -8.14 -15.07 -14.02
C PRO A 226 -7.59 -15.03 -12.59
N CYS A 227 -8.42 -15.29 -11.60
CA CYS A 227 -8.05 -15.25 -10.19
C CYS A 227 -8.79 -16.31 -9.35
N ALA A 228 -8.25 -16.61 -8.17
CA ALA A 228 -8.91 -17.48 -7.22
C ALA A 228 -10.07 -16.73 -6.50
N PRO A 229 -11.19 -17.41 -6.20
CA PRO A 229 -12.27 -16.89 -5.39
C PRO A 229 -11.77 -16.49 -4.02
N GLY A 230 -12.29 -15.38 -3.53
CA GLY A 230 -11.89 -14.80 -2.27
C GLY A 230 -10.62 -13.94 -2.37
N THR A 231 -9.92 -13.87 -3.51
CA THR A 231 -8.78 -12.96 -3.68
C THR A 231 -9.27 -11.51 -3.72
N LEU A 232 -8.50 -10.60 -3.12
CA LEU A 232 -8.82 -9.17 -3.07
C LEU A 232 -8.61 -8.54 -4.46
N VAL A 233 -9.50 -7.64 -4.85
CA VAL A 233 -9.38 -6.87 -6.11
C VAL A 233 -8.02 -6.17 -6.19
N ALA A 234 -7.57 -5.55 -5.09
CA ALA A 234 -6.27 -4.88 -5.03
C ALA A 234 -5.09 -5.83 -5.28
N ASP A 235 -5.14 -7.05 -4.76
CA ASP A 235 -4.04 -8.00 -4.91
C ASP A 235 -4.02 -8.57 -6.33
N ILE A 236 -5.20 -8.88 -6.90
CA ILE A 236 -5.34 -9.31 -8.29
C ILE A 236 -4.71 -8.29 -9.25
N LEU A 237 -5.01 -7.01 -9.07
CA LEU A 237 -4.50 -5.94 -9.92
C LEU A 237 -2.98 -5.77 -9.78
N ASN A 238 -2.48 -5.71 -8.54
CA ASN A 238 -1.05 -5.52 -8.27
C ASN A 238 -0.20 -6.71 -8.77
N GLU A 239 -0.64 -7.95 -8.57
CA GLU A 239 0.05 -9.16 -9.06
C GLU A 239 0.17 -9.19 -10.59
N HIS A 240 -0.77 -8.55 -11.30
CA HIS A 240 -0.78 -8.45 -12.75
C HIS A 240 -0.16 -7.14 -13.29
N GLY A 241 0.64 -6.46 -12.45
CA GLY A 241 1.40 -5.27 -12.84
C GLY A 241 0.54 -4.02 -13.06
N ILE A 242 -0.70 -4.02 -12.56
CA ILE A 242 -1.63 -2.89 -12.59
C ILE A 242 -1.60 -2.23 -11.21
N SER A 243 -1.00 -1.06 -11.13
CA SER A 243 -0.85 -0.33 -9.86
C SER A 243 -2.23 -0.01 -9.27
N PHE A 244 -2.57 -0.69 -8.18
CA PHE A 244 -3.80 -0.44 -7.42
C PHE A 244 -3.47 -0.05 -5.99
N LEU A 245 -3.75 1.21 -5.67
CA LEU A 245 -3.23 1.89 -4.49
C LEU A 245 -4.01 1.46 -3.24
N LYS A 246 -3.28 1.15 -2.16
CA LYS A 246 -3.83 0.80 -0.84
C LYS A 246 -3.35 1.83 0.21
N PRO A 247 -3.91 3.06 0.27
CA PRO A 247 -3.33 4.15 1.08
C PRO A 247 -3.24 3.85 2.59
N CYS A 248 -4.07 2.97 3.13
CA CYS A 248 -3.98 2.51 4.53
C CYS A 248 -3.33 1.11 4.66
N GLY A 249 -2.52 0.68 3.71
CA GLY A 249 -1.93 -0.67 3.69
C GLY A 249 -2.95 -1.80 3.55
N GLY A 250 -4.19 -1.51 3.13
CA GLY A 250 -5.27 -2.51 3.04
C GLY A 250 -5.99 -2.76 4.37
N MET A 251 -5.88 -1.87 5.35
CA MET A 251 -6.61 -1.96 6.61
C MET A 251 -8.11 -1.62 6.51
N GLY A 252 -8.58 -1.09 5.37
CA GLY A 252 -9.99 -0.73 5.18
C GLY A 252 -10.47 0.47 5.99
N LYS A 253 -9.58 1.39 6.38
CA LYS A 253 -9.90 2.53 7.28
C LYS A 253 -9.94 3.91 6.60
N CYS A 254 -9.44 4.04 5.37
CA CYS A 254 -9.26 5.35 4.72
C CYS A 254 -10.29 5.69 3.65
N GLY A 255 -11.05 4.71 3.13
CA GLY A 255 -12.02 4.95 2.05
C GLY A 255 -11.46 5.21 0.65
N LYS A 256 -10.12 5.20 0.47
CA LYS A 256 -9.45 5.71 -0.76
C LYS A 256 -9.16 4.66 -1.84
N CYS A 257 -9.26 3.37 -1.53
CA CYS A 257 -8.90 2.29 -2.47
C CYS A 257 -10.10 1.91 -3.38
N ARG A 258 -10.67 2.85 -4.14
CA ARG A 258 -12.00 2.72 -4.75
C ARG A 258 -11.97 1.94 -6.08
N VAL A 259 -12.98 1.09 -6.29
CA VAL A 259 -13.33 0.49 -7.58
C VAL A 259 -14.83 0.59 -7.79
N LYS A 260 -15.26 0.75 -9.04
CA LYS A 260 -16.67 0.74 -9.40
C LYS A 260 -17.04 -0.57 -10.09
N VAL A 261 -18.05 -1.26 -9.59
CA VAL A 261 -18.59 -2.47 -10.21
C VAL A 261 -19.43 -2.06 -11.41
N VAL A 262 -18.99 -2.45 -12.61
CA VAL A 262 -19.70 -2.20 -13.87
C VAL A 262 -20.62 -3.37 -14.23
N LYS A 263 -20.20 -4.60 -13.94
CA LYS A 263 -20.97 -5.82 -14.18
C LYS A 263 -20.61 -6.91 -13.18
N GLY A 264 -21.57 -7.71 -12.74
CA GLY A 264 -21.37 -8.74 -11.71
C GLY A 264 -21.61 -8.20 -10.29
N LYS A 265 -21.08 -8.88 -9.27
CA LYS A 265 -21.31 -8.52 -7.87
C LYS A 265 -20.01 -8.54 -7.07
N LEU A 266 -19.76 -7.47 -6.32
CA LEU A 266 -18.84 -7.45 -5.18
C LEU A 266 -19.67 -7.13 -3.92
N PRO A 267 -19.70 -8.04 -2.93
CA PRO A 267 -20.40 -7.78 -1.67
C PRO A 267 -19.88 -6.51 -1.00
N VAL A 268 -20.80 -5.77 -0.38
CA VAL A 268 -20.45 -4.66 0.52
C VAL A 268 -19.82 -5.26 1.78
N THR A 269 -18.64 -4.77 2.16
CA THR A 269 -17.95 -5.13 3.39
C THR A 269 -18.24 -4.12 4.49
N ARG A 270 -18.01 -4.50 5.76
CA ARG A 270 -18.13 -3.56 6.89
C ARG A 270 -17.25 -2.32 6.73
N ALA A 271 -16.07 -2.48 6.11
CA ALA A 271 -15.17 -1.38 5.82
C ALA A 271 -15.74 -0.44 4.74
N ASP A 272 -16.45 -0.99 3.74
CA ASP A 272 -17.19 -0.21 2.77
C ASP A 272 -18.28 0.61 3.47
N GLU A 273 -19.08 -0.01 4.34
CA GLU A 273 -20.14 0.69 5.12
C GLU A 273 -19.58 1.76 6.06
N THR A 274 -18.34 1.60 6.51
CA THR A 274 -17.69 2.56 7.42
C THR A 274 -17.08 3.74 6.66
N CYS A 275 -16.63 3.55 5.42
CA CYS A 275 -15.83 4.54 4.70
C CYS A 275 -16.49 5.10 3.42
N LEU A 276 -17.58 4.51 2.94
CA LEU A 276 -18.29 4.88 1.72
C LEU A 276 -19.76 5.21 2.05
N MET A 277 -20.31 6.16 1.31
CA MET A 277 -21.69 6.62 1.47
C MET A 277 -22.69 5.62 0.87
N ALA A 278 -23.94 5.67 1.31
CA ALA A 278 -24.99 4.78 0.82
C ALA A 278 -25.20 4.92 -0.70
N GLU A 279 -25.12 6.14 -1.23
CA GLU A 279 -25.23 6.46 -2.65
C GLU A 279 -24.06 5.88 -3.45
N GLU A 280 -22.84 5.93 -2.90
CA GLU A 280 -21.64 5.33 -3.50
C GLU A 280 -21.77 3.80 -3.55
N LEU A 281 -22.29 3.19 -2.47
CA LEU A 281 -22.55 1.75 -2.41
C LEU A 281 -23.62 1.33 -3.43
N GLN A 282 -24.67 2.14 -3.60
CA GLN A 282 -25.72 1.96 -4.62
C GLN A 282 -25.18 2.13 -6.04
N ALA A 283 -24.26 3.08 -6.26
CA ALA A 283 -23.56 3.29 -7.52
C ALA A 283 -22.53 2.19 -7.85
N GLY A 284 -22.39 1.18 -6.98
CA GLY A 284 -21.50 0.04 -7.18
C GLY A 284 -20.06 0.27 -6.74
N ILE A 285 -19.77 1.33 -5.97
CA ILE A 285 -18.42 1.63 -5.48
C ILE A 285 -18.08 0.70 -4.31
N ARG A 286 -16.87 0.14 -4.34
CA ARG A 286 -16.31 -0.71 -3.29
C ARG A 286 -14.86 -0.34 -3.02
N LEU A 287 -14.39 -0.63 -1.83
CA LEU A 287 -12.98 -0.57 -1.47
C LEU A 287 -12.28 -1.81 -2.04
N GLY A 288 -11.58 -1.67 -3.16
CA GLY A 288 -10.81 -2.74 -3.81
C GLY A 288 -9.77 -3.40 -2.89
N CYS A 289 -9.33 -2.73 -1.82
CA CYS A 289 -8.45 -3.30 -0.81
C CYS A 289 -9.16 -4.20 0.22
N GLN A 290 -10.49 -4.25 0.23
CA GLN A 290 -11.32 -5.12 1.07
C GLN A 290 -12.27 -6.01 0.23
N ALA A 291 -12.58 -5.59 -1.00
CA ALA A 291 -13.47 -6.28 -1.91
C ALA A 291 -12.83 -7.57 -2.41
N ARG A 292 -13.49 -8.70 -2.15
CA ARG A 292 -13.08 -10.03 -2.57
C ARG A 292 -13.91 -10.48 -3.77
N VAL A 293 -13.22 -11.02 -4.78
CA VAL A 293 -13.85 -11.54 -5.99
C VAL A 293 -14.32 -12.96 -5.71
N TRP A 294 -15.63 -13.21 -5.74
CA TRP A 294 -16.20 -14.54 -5.50
C TRP A 294 -16.82 -15.19 -6.74
N ASP A 295 -17.15 -14.38 -7.74
CA ASP A 295 -17.69 -14.74 -9.05
C ASP A 295 -17.16 -13.76 -10.11
N ASN A 296 -17.38 -14.04 -11.40
CA ASN A 296 -16.92 -13.18 -12.49
C ASN A 296 -17.45 -11.75 -12.32
N VAL A 297 -16.55 -10.78 -12.35
CA VAL A 297 -16.87 -9.36 -12.12
C VAL A 297 -16.12 -8.46 -13.08
N THR A 298 -16.77 -7.39 -13.51
CA THR A 298 -16.17 -6.29 -14.25
C THR A 298 -16.11 -5.04 -13.38
N VAL A 299 -14.93 -4.47 -13.23
CA VAL A 299 -14.68 -3.26 -12.45
C VAL A 299 -14.01 -2.19 -13.31
N SER A 300 -14.26 -0.92 -12.99
CA SER A 300 -13.49 0.22 -13.50
C SER A 300 -12.79 0.92 -12.35
N MET A 301 -11.62 1.50 -12.62
CA MET A 301 -10.97 2.41 -11.69
C MET A 301 -11.64 3.78 -11.78
N GLU A 302 -11.99 4.37 -10.64
CA GLU A 302 -12.27 5.81 -10.60
C GLU A 302 -10.92 6.51 -10.45
N GLU A 303 -10.55 7.29 -11.46
CA GLU A 303 -9.55 8.34 -11.27
C GLU A 303 -10.26 9.47 -10.51
N ASP A 304 -9.74 9.81 -9.35
CA ASP A 304 -10.21 10.97 -8.61
C ASP A 304 -9.65 12.23 -9.30
N GLU A 305 -10.46 12.98 -10.04
CA GLU A 305 -10.03 14.27 -10.62
C GLU A 305 -9.60 15.26 -9.53
N SER A 306 -10.04 15.05 -8.28
CA SER A 306 -9.57 15.83 -7.13
C SER A 306 -8.12 15.52 -6.74
N GLU A 307 -7.60 14.30 -7.01
CA GLU A 307 -6.19 13.93 -6.79
C GLU A 307 -5.27 14.67 -7.79
N LYS A 308 -5.71 14.92 -9.04
CA LYS A 308 -4.96 15.80 -9.97
C LYS A 308 -4.95 17.26 -9.51
N ALA A 309 -6.07 17.76 -8.99
CA ALA A 309 -6.16 19.14 -8.49
C ALA A 309 -5.26 19.37 -7.27
N GLN A 310 -5.13 18.36 -6.39
CA GLN A 310 -4.23 18.38 -5.23
C GLN A 310 -2.75 18.48 -5.61
N ILE A 311 -2.39 17.84 -6.72
CA ILE A 311 -1.04 17.83 -7.31
C ILE A 311 -0.75 19.12 -8.09
N LEU A 312 -1.75 19.94 -8.44
CA LEU A 312 -1.56 21.25 -9.08
C LEU A 312 -1.61 22.40 -8.06
N GLY A 313 -2.46 22.28 -7.04
CA GLY A 313 -2.65 23.28 -5.99
C GLY A 313 -1.40 23.54 -5.15
N SER A 314 -0.57 22.52 -4.87
CA SER A 314 0.69 22.71 -4.14
C SER A 314 1.85 23.30 -4.96
N PHE A 315 1.67 23.50 -6.27
CA PHE A 315 2.77 23.82 -7.20
C PHE A 315 2.63 25.15 -7.92
N LEU A 316 1.42 25.69 -8.08
CA LEU A 316 1.20 26.97 -8.74
C LEU A 316 1.43 28.13 -7.76
N GLY A 317 2.69 28.28 -7.32
CA GLY A 317 3.19 29.57 -6.85
C GLY A 317 3.45 30.43 -8.09
N GLU A 318 2.64 31.47 -8.26
CA GLU A 318 2.67 32.51 -9.31
C GLU A 318 3.41 32.11 -10.61
N GLU A 319 2.64 31.85 -11.67
CA GLU A 319 3.10 32.25 -13.00
C GLU A 319 3.49 33.73 -12.88
N SER A 320 4.78 34.00 -12.75
CA SER A 320 5.31 35.33 -12.99
C SER A 320 5.03 35.62 -14.47
N GLN A 321 3.85 36.19 -14.73
CA GLN A 321 3.60 36.97 -15.92
C GLN A 321 4.59 38.13 -15.87
N ALA A 322 5.79 37.89 -16.38
CA ALA A 322 6.62 38.95 -16.89
C ALA A 322 5.94 39.48 -18.17
N GLU A 323 4.86 40.24 -17.99
CA GLU A 323 4.42 41.18 -19.01
C GLU A 323 5.49 42.28 -19.07
N GLY A 324 6.40 42.16 -20.04
CA GLY A 324 7.54 43.05 -20.18
C GLY A 324 8.31 42.85 -21.48
N GLU A 325 7.86 43.58 -22.50
CA GLU A 325 8.57 44.03 -23.71
C GLU A 325 8.67 43.09 -24.92
N ASN A 326 8.14 43.60 -26.05
CA ASN A 326 8.17 43.07 -27.42
C ASN A 326 9.59 42.84 -27.96
N GLY A 327 10.30 41.84 -27.44
CA GLY A 327 11.42 41.19 -28.10
C GLY A 327 10.94 39.87 -28.72
N ARG A 328 11.35 39.55 -29.95
CA ARG A 328 11.13 38.22 -30.53
C ARG A 328 11.78 37.19 -29.60
N GLU A 329 10.99 36.48 -28.78
CA GLU A 329 11.51 35.37 -27.96
C GLU A 329 12.09 34.32 -28.91
N SER A 330 13.40 34.09 -28.81
CA SER A 330 14.05 32.99 -29.52
C SER A 330 13.53 31.67 -28.97
N GLU A 331 13.01 30.82 -29.83
CA GLU A 331 12.56 29.48 -29.46
C GLU A 331 13.74 28.67 -28.91
N ASP A 332 13.59 28.07 -27.72
CA ASP A 332 14.63 27.24 -27.10
C ASP A 332 15.02 26.07 -28.02
N ILE A 333 16.32 25.87 -28.20
CA ILE A 333 16.88 24.80 -29.04
C ILE A 333 17.15 23.57 -28.16
N SER A 334 17.50 23.79 -26.90
CA SER A 334 17.85 22.76 -25.93
C SER A 334 17.06 22.91 -24.63
N TYR A 335 16.75 21.77 -24.02
CA TYR A 335 15.88 21.72 -22.85
C TYR A 335 16.50 20.92 -21.72
N GLY A 336 16.11 21.27 -20.49
CA GLY A 336 16.39 20.53 -19.27
C GLY A 336 15.12 20.08 -18.57
N ALA A 337 15.23 19.10 -17.68
CA ALA A 337 14.16 18.77 -16.74
C ALA A 337 14.67 18.81 -15.31
N ALA A 338 14.05 19.62 -14.46
CA ALA A 338 14.26 19.61 -13.02
C ALA A 338 13.19 18.71 -12.38
N VAL A 339 13.58 17.90 -11.40
CA VAL A 339 12.64 17.03 -10.70
C VAL A 339 12.92 17.05 -9.20
N ASP A 340 11.88 17.22 -8.39
CA ASP A 340 11.91 16.98 -6.95
C ASP A 340 11.32 15.58 -6.67
N LEU A 341 12.16 14.64 -6.26
CA LEU A 341 11.78 13.30 -5.79
C LEU A 341 11.38 13.38 -4.32
N GLY A 342 10.16 13.83 -4.06
CA GLY A 342 9.56 13.75 -2.74
C GLY A 342 9.11 12.33 -2.37
N THR A 343 9.00 12.09 -1.07
CA THR A 343 8.46 10.82 -0.54
C THR A 343 7.01 10.63 -0.97
N THR A 344 6.20 11.68 -0.95
CA THR A 344 4.76 11.62 -1.29
C THR A 344 4.49 12.00 -2.74
N THR A 345 5.19 13.01 -3.24
CA THR A 345 4.93 13.66 -4.55
C THR A 345 6.23 13.81 -5.33
N LEU A 346 6.19 13.58 -6.63
CA LEU A 346 7.24 13.97 -7.56
C LEU A 346 6.80 15.24 -8.30
N ALA A 347 7.67 16.23 -8.34
CA ALA A 347 7.43 17.46 -9.08
C ALA A 347 8.41 17.59 -10.23
N PHE A 348 7.95 18.02 -11.39
CA PHE A 348 8.73 18.10 -12.60
C PHE A 348 8.58 19.50 -13.21
N SER A 349 9.69 20.08 -13.66
CA SER A 349 9.72 21.32 -14.44
C SER A 349 10.53 21.10 -15.71
N LEU A 350 9.95 21.45 -16.85
CA LEU A 350 10.65 21.56 -18.13
C LEU A 350 11.27 22.96 -18.23
N VAL A 351 12.58 23.01 -18.49
CA VAL A 351 13.36 24.25 -18.48
C VAL A 351 13.95 24.49 -19.87
N GLY A 352 13.80 25.72 -20.39
CA GLY A 352 14.51 26.18 -21.59
C GLY A 352 15.94 26.59 -21.24
N LEU A 353 16.94 26.05 -21.95
CA LEU A 353 18.34 26.30 -21.60
C LEU A 353 18.85 27.64 -22.14
N GLU A 354 18.31 28.12 -23.25
CA GLU A 354 18.67 29.42 -23.81
C GLU A 354 17.86 30.55 -23.16
N SER A 355 16.55 30.36 -22.99
CA SER A 355 15.65 31.33 -22.35
C SER A 355 15.86 31.42 -20.84
N LYS A 356 16.39 30.35 -20.22
CA LYS A 356 16.50 30.18 -18.76
C LYS A 356 15.15 30.31 -18.03
N LYS A 357 14.07 29.87 -18.66
CA LYS A 357 12.70 29.92 -18.12
C LYS A 357 12.14 28.52 -17.88
N VAL A 358 11.28 28.38 -16.88
CA VAL A 358 10.41 27.22 -16.73
C VAL A 358 9.30 27.33 -17.76
N LEU A 359 9.17 26.31 -18.61
CA LEU A 359 8.26 26.31 -19.75
C LEU A 359 6.97 25.55 -19.47
N HIS A 360 7.05 24.56 -18.58
CA HIS A 360 5.93 23.72 -18.17
C HIS A 360 6.27 23.00 -16.87
N SER A 361 5.26 22.72 -16.05
CA SER A 361 5.41 21.92 -14.84
C SER A 361 4.38 20.82 -14.81
N TYR A 362 4.77 19.68 -14.26
CA TYR A 362 3.93 18.50 -14.05
C TYR A 362 4.24 17.95 -12.67
N ALA A 363 3.28 17.33 -12.01
CA ALA A 363 3.56 16.60 -10.79
C ALA A 363 2.77 15.30 -10.76
N SER A 364 3.25 14.34 -9.98
CA SER A 364 2.61 13.04 -9.81
C SER A 364 2.82 12.49 -8.41
N MET A 365 2.01 11.52 -8.01
CA MET A 365 2.21 10.83 -6.73
C MET A 365 3.37 9.85 -6.84
N ASN A 366 4.16 9.74 -5.77
CA ASN A 366 5.22 8.74 -5.70
C ASN A 366 4.62 7.32 -5.61
N PRO A 367 4.80 6.45 -6.62
CA PRO A 367 4.21 5.11 -6.63
C PRO A 367 4.81 4.19 -5.57
N GLN A 368 5.99 4.52 -5.02
CA GLN A 368 6.57 3.79 -3.89
C GLN A 368 5.69 3.84 -2.63
N ARG A 369 4.65 4.69 -2.61
CA ARG A 369 3.58 4.66 -1.59
C ARG A 369 2.94 3.28 -1.42
N ALA A 370 3.00 2.42 -2.44
CA ALA A 370 2.55 1.03 -2.37
C ALA A 370 3.30 0.18 -1.33
N PHE A 371 4.54 0.54 -0.99
CA PHE A 371 5.41 -0.17 -0.05
C PHE A 371 5.54 0.56 1.29
N GLY A 372 4.99 1.76 1.42
CA GLY A 372 5.11 2.56 2.63
C GLY A 372 4.75 4.02 2.42
N LEU A 373 4.03 4.60 3.38
CA LEU A 373 3.65 6.01 3.35
C LEU A 373 4.81 6.95 3.69
N ASP A 374 5.82 6.44 4.40
CA ASP A 374 6.97 7.21 4.86
C ASP A 374 8.31 6.59 4.44
N VAL A 375 9.39 7.31 4.72
CA VAL A 375 10.76 6.89 4.42
C VAL A 375 11.15 5.61 5.15
N MET A 376 10.76 5.44 6.41
CA MET A 376 11.17 4.32 7.26
C MET A 376 10.55 3.00 6.82
N SER A 377 9.25 3.02 6.50
CA SER A 377 8.53 1.87 5.94
C SER A 377 9.13 1.42 4.61
N ARG A 378 9.50 2.36 3.73
CA ARG A 378 10.19 2.03 2.47
C ARG A 378 11.59 1.48 2.68
N ILE A 379 12.36 2.01 3.63
CA ILE A 379 13.65 1.44 4.03
C ILE A 379 13.45 -0.01 4.50
N GLN A 380 12.43 -0.27 5.31
CA GLN A 380 12.12 -1.60 5.80
C GLN A 380 11.78 -2.56 4.65
N SER A 381 10.87 -2.18 3.74
CA SER A 381 10.54 -3.00 2.56
C SER A 381 11.76 -3.25 1.67
N ALA A 382 12.58 -2.23 1.41
CA ALA A 382 13.81 -2.39 0.65
C ALA A 382 14.75 -3.42 1.30
N ASN A 383 14.85 -3.40 2.64
CA ASN A 383 15.67 -4.34 3.41
C ASN A 383 15.07 -5.76 3.47
N GLN A 384 13.77 -5.92 3.25
CA GLN A 384 13.05 -7.20 3.23
C GLN A 384 13.03 -7.87 1.84
N GLY A 385 13.58 -7.22 0.81
CA GLY A 385 13.74 -7.79 -0.53
C GLY A 385 13.10 -6.96 -1.65
N ASP A 386 12.32 -5.93 -1.31
CA ASP A 386 11.57 -5.14 -2.29
C ASP A 386 12.38 -4.02 -2.95
N GLY A 387 13.68 -3.89 -2.62
CA GLY A 387 14.52 -2.78 -3.09
C GLY A 387 14.56 -2.66 -4.63
N LYS A 388 14.52 -3.78 -5.35
CA LYS A 388 14.46 -3.78 -6.82
C LYS A 388 13.12 -3.24 -7.34
N ALA A 389 12.00 -3.65 -6.75
CA ALA A 389 10.67 -3.19 -7.14
C ALA A 389 10.49 -1.70 -6.86
N LEU A 390 10.94 -1.23 -5.68
CA LEU A 390 10.96 0.19 -5.31
C LEU A 390 11.76 1.04 -6.29
N LYS A 391 12.92 0.54 -6.74
CA LYS A 391 13.75 1.19 -7.77
C LYS A 391 13.04 1.25 -9.12
N GLU A 392 12.52 0.12 -9.60
CA GLU A 392 11.84 0.05 -10.91
C GLU A 392 10.60 0.95 -10.95
N LEU A 393 9.85 1.06 -9.85
CA LEU A 393 8.71 1.96 -9.74
C LEU A 393 9.09 3.43 -9.89
N ILE A 394 10.10 3.90 -9.14
CA ILE A 394 10.50 5.30 -9.21
C ILE A 394 11.13 5.64 -10.56
N GLN A 395 11.92 4.73 -11.13
CA GLN A 395 12.47 4.88 -12.47
C GLN A 395 11.37 5.01 -13.53
N ARG A 396 10.35 4.16 -13.47
CA ARG A 396 9.21 4.21 -14.38
C ARG A 396 8.42 5.51 -14.26
N GLU A 397 8.17 5.98 -13.05
CA GLU A 397 7.45 7.23 -12.83
C GLU A 397 8.21 8.44 -13.38
N LEU A 398 9.53 8.49 -13.16
CA LEU A 398 10.38 9.54 -13.73
C LEU A 398 10.31 9.53 -15.26
N GLN A 399 10.35 8.35 -15.90
CA GLN A 399 10.19 8.25 -17.35
C GLN A 399 8.85 8.79 -17.83
N ILE A 400 7.76 8.43 -17.14
CA ILE A 400 6.40 8.89 -17.49
C ILE A 400 6.30 10.41 -17.35
N GLY A 401 6.74 10.98 -16.22
CA GLY A 401 6.70 12.43 -15.99
C GLY A 401 7.51 13.21 -17.02
N ILE A 402 8.72 12.74 -17.36
CA ILE A 402 9.55 13.36 -18.41
C ILE A 402 8.87 13.25 -19.78
N GLN A 403 8.25 12.11 -20.11
CA GLN A 403 7.52 11.96 -21.37
C GLN A 403 6.33 12.90 -21.45
N ILE A 404 5.59 13.09 -20.35
CA ILE A 404 4.47 14.04 -20.28
C ILE A 404 4.96 15.47 -20.54
N LEU A 405 6.01 15.91 -19.84
CA LEU A 405 6.61 17.24 -20.05
C LEU A 405 6.98 17.48 -21.52
N LEU A 406 7.62 16.50 -22.16
CA LEU A 406 8.03 16.60 -23.56
C LEU A 406 6.84 16.57 -24.53
N ALA A 407 5.84 15.72 -24.26
CA ALA A 407 4.66 15.57 -25.11
C ALA A 407 3.79 16.84 -25.13
N GLU A 408 3.60 17.48 -23.97
CA GLU A 408 2.82 18.72 -23.84
C GLU A 408 3.38 19.86 -24.70
N LYS A 409 4.71 19.95 -24.81
CA LYS A 409 5.40 20.93 -25.67
C LYS A 409 5.79 20.38 -27.05
N LYS A 410 5.36 19.15 -27.38
CA LYS A 410 5.68 18.44 -28.64
C LYS A 410 7.20 18.39 -28.93
N LEU A 411 8.01 18.26 -27.88
CA LEU A 411 9.46 18.28 -27.98
C LEU A 411 10.02 16.88 -28.23
N PRO A 412 10.94 16.72 -29.21
CA PRO A 412 11.59 15.45 -29.43
C PRO A 412 12.64 15.18 -28.33
N THR A 413 12.76 13.91 -27.92
CA THR A 413 13.61 13.48 -26.79
C THR A 413 15.08 13.86 -26.93
N HIS A 414 15.62 13.97 -28.15
CA HIS A 414 17.02 14.35 -28.38
C HIS A 414 17.34 15.82 -28.05
N LYS A 415 16.32 16.67 -27.89
CA LYS A 415 16.48 18.07 -27.45
C LYS A 415 16.59 18.21 -25.93
N LEU A 416 16.17 17.21 -25.16
CA LEU A 416 16.37 17.16 -23.71
C LEU A 416 17.82 16.74 -23.42
N LYS A 417 18.63 17.67 -22.90
CA LYS A 417 20.09 17.48 -22.75
C LYS A 417 20.50 17.06 -21.34
N LYS A 418 19.84 17.61 -20.32
CA LYS A 418 20.21 17.43 -18.92
C LYS A 418 18.95 17.29 -18.05
N ILE A 419 19.01 16.41 -17.07
CA ILE A 419 18.00 16.23 -16.03
C ILE A 419 18.70 16.48 -14.70
N VAL A 420 18.07 17.24 -13.81
CA VAL A 420 18.53 17.43 -12.43
C VAL A 420 17.48 16.85 -11.51
N LEU A 421 17.85 15.85 -10.71
CA LEU A 421 16.96 15.23 -9.73
C LEU A 421 17.40 15.69 -8.34
N SER A 422 16.50 16.31 -7.59
CA SER A 422 16.66 16.66 -6.17
C SER A 422 15.80 15.73 -5.32
N GLY A 423 16.19 15.43 -4.09
CA GLY A 423 15.41 14.54 -3.21
C GLY A 423 16.15 14.15 -1.95
N ASN A 424 15.41 13.64 -0.95
CA ASN A 424 16.04 13.19 0.28
C ASN A 424 16.96 11.98 0.04
N THR A 425 17.88 11.77 0.99
CA THR A 425 18.90 10.73 0.92
C THR A 425 18.31 9.34 0.66
N THR A 426 17.17 9.01 1.26
CA THR A 426 16.53 7.71 1.04
C THR A 426 16.00 7.57 -0.39
N MET A 427 15.36 8.60 -0.94
CA MET A 427 14.85 8.56 -2.31
C MET A 427 15.99 8.31 -3.32
N PHE A 428 17.17 8.90 -3.10
CA PHE A 428 18.35 8.61 -3.92
C PHE A 428 18.87 7.19 -3.74
N HIS A 429 18.90 6.66 -2.51
CA HIS A 429 19.30 5.27 -2.28
C HIS A 429 18.36 4.29 -2.99
N LEU A 430 17.06 4.53 -2.95
CA LEU A 430 16.07 3.71 -3.66
C LEU A 430 16.24 3.82 -5.18
N LEU A 431 16.42 5.04 -5.71
CA LEU A 431 16.66 5.27 -7.15
C LEU A 431 17.92 4.56 -7.63
N ARG A 432 19.02 4.66 -6.87
CA ARG A 432 20.29 4.02 -7.22
C ARG A 432 20.26 2.50 -7.01
N GLY A 433 19.41 2.02 -6.09
CA GLY A 433 19.40 0.64 -5.63
C GLY A 433 20.52 0.36 -4.64
N TYR A 434 20.93 1.38 -3.89
CA TYR A 434 21.88 1.24 -2.79
C TYR A 434 21.24 0.53 -1.59
N SER A 435 22.09 -0.07 -0.75
CA SER A 435 21.60 -0.71 0.47
C SER A 435 20.99 0.32 1.40
N CYS A 436 19.76 0.06 1.86
CA CYS A 436 19.07 0.89 2.85
C CYS A 436 19.25 0.36 4.29
N LYS A 437 20.07 -0.68 4.51
CA LYS A 437 20.21 -1.35 5.81
C LYS A 437 20.69 -0.40 6.90
N SER A 438 21.70 0.39 6.60
CA SER A 438 22.31 1.35 7.51
C SER A 438 21.54 2.66 7.62
N LEU A 439 20.58 2.95 6.72
CA LEU A 439 19.72 4.13 6.81
C LEU A 439 18.62 3.99 7.87
N GLY A 440 18.19 2.76 8.17
CA GLY A 440 17.13 2.48 9.14
C GLY A 440 17.61 2.21 10.57
N ALA A 441 18.93 2.16 10.79
CA ALA A 441 19.52 1.79 12.07
C ALA A 441 20.66 2.74 12.44
N ALA A 442 20.71 3.16 13.72
CA ALA A 442 21.81 3.98 14.23
C ALA A 442 23.16 3.29 13.95
N PRO A 443 24.17 4.02 13.42
CA PRO A 443 24.29 5.48 13.36
C PRO A 443 23.74 6.16 12.09
N PHE A 444 22.80 5.53 11.36
CA PHE A 444 22.11 6.10 10.19
C PHE A 444 23.07 6.49 9.06
N THR A 445 23.93 5.56 8.63
CA THR A 445 25.00 5.84 7.66
C THR A 445 24.53 5.62 6.22
N PRO A 446 24.56 6.65 5.36
CA PRO A 446 24.29 6.49 3.93
C PRO A 446 25.44 5.77 3.21
N VAL A 447 25.12 5.11 2.09
CA VAL A 447 26.11 4.51 1.18
C VAL A 447 26.85 5.60 0.40
N SER A 448 26.12 6.62 -0.07
CA SER A 448 26.67 7.78 -0.76
C SER A 448 25.88 9.03 -0.39
N LEU A 449 26.61 10.15 -0.33
CA LEU A 449 26.09 11.51 -0.21
C LEU A 449 26.68 12.44 -1.29
N ALA A 450 27.61 11.93 -2.09
CA ALA A 450 28.31 12.71 -3.11
C ALA A 450 27.37 13.02 -4.28
N GLU A 451 27.68 14.10 -4.99
CA GLU A 451 27.03 14.34 -6.28
C GLU A 451 27.34 13.21 -7.27
N GLU A 452 26.38 12.90 -8.13
CA GLU A 452 26.55 11.91 -9.19
C GLU A 452 26.12 12.50 -10.53
N THR A 453 26.90 12.21 -11.56
CA THR A 453 26.54 12.51 -12.95
C THR A 453 26.41 11.19 -13.70
N LEU A 454 25.17 10.86 -14.06
CA LEU A 454 24.78 9.58 -14.62
C LEU A 454 24.30 9.74 -16.06
N SER A 455 24.39 8.66 -16.84
CA SER A 455 23.59 8.55 -18.06
C SER A 455 22.11 8.36 -17.70
N SER A 456 21.22 8.77 -18.60
CA SER A 456 19.78 8.46 -18.53
C SER A 456 19.50 6.97 -18.28
N ARG A 457 20.32 6.06 -18.83
CA ARG A 457 20.19 4.61 -18.64
C ARG A 457 20.48 4.20 -17.20
N GLU A 458 21.54 4.74 -16.58
CA GLU A 458 21.93 4.41 -15.21
C GLU A 458 20.94 4.95 -14.18
N ALA A 459 20.38 6.14 -14.43
CA ALA A 459 19.42 6.77 -13.53
C ALA A 459 18.00 6.24 -13.73
N LEU A 460 17.54 6.11 -14.98
CA LEU A 460 16.13 5.87 -15.32
C LEU A 460 15.84 4.44 -15.80
N GLY A 461 16.85 3.57 -15.96
CA GLY A 461 16.66 2.22 -16.50
C GLY A 461 16.67 2.17 -18.03
N GLU A 462 16.03 1.18 -18.65
CA GLU A 462 16.02 1.04 -20.11
C GLU A 462 15.19 2.17 -20.77
N VAL A 463 15.88 3.19 -21.29
CA VAL A 463 15.29 4.36 -21.95
C VAL A 463 16.02 4.71 -23.25
N THR A 464 15.29 5.26 -24.22
CA THR A 464 15.86 5.77 -25.49
C THR A 464 16.38 7.21 -25.38
N LEU A 465 16.07 7.88 -24.27
CA LEU A 465 16.53 9.23 -23.94
C LEU A 465 18.06 9.27 -23.80
N LYS A 466 18.71 10.32 -24.30
CA LYS A 466 20.17 10.54 -24.21
C LYS A 466 20.53 11.82 -23.44
N ALA A 467 19.88 12.03 -22.30
CA ALA A 467 20.18 13.13 -21.40
C ALA A 467 21.18 12.71 -20.32
N GLN A 468 22.01 13.64 -19.86
CA GLN A 468 22.80 13.48 -18.65
C GLN A 468 21.90 13.72 -17.44
N VAL A 469 22.02 12.92 -16.39
CA VAL A 469 21.25 13.04 -15.15
C VAL A 469 22.19 13.43 -14.02
N PHE A 470 21.94 14.58 -13.40
CA PHE A 470 22.70 15.09 -12.27
C PHE A 470 21.93 14.89 -10.97
N LEU A 471 22.58 14.28 -9.98
CA LEU A 471 22.11 14.15 -8.60
C LEU A 471 22.97 15.08 -7.73
N PRO A 472 22.41 16.14 -7.13
CA PRO A 472 23.13 16.99 -6.18
C PRO A 472 23.58 16.21 -4.94
N PRO A 473 24.55 16.73 -4.18
CA PRO A 473 25.02 16.10 -2.95
C PRO A 473 23.99 16.24 -1.81
N GLY A 474 24.01 15.29 -0.88
CA GLY A 474 23.36 15.39 0.42
C GLY A 474 24.38 15.64 1.54
N ALA A 475 23.91 15.90 2.76
CA ALA A 475 24.79 16.13 3.92
C ALA A 475 24.73 15.00 4.96
N SER A 476 23.60 14.30 5.10
CA SER A 476 23.45 13.19 6.03
C SER A 476 22.29 12.27 5.64
N ALA A 477 21.98 11.24 6.43
CA ALA A 477 20.79 10.42 6.19
C ALA A 477 19.47 11.20 6.29
N PHE A 478 19.45 12.30 7.05
CA PHE A 478 18.25 13.11 7.30
C PHE A 478 18.26 14.48 6.61
N ILE A 479 19.39 14.86 6.01
CA ILE A 479 19.54 16.11 5.24
C ILE A 479 20.04 15.70 3.85
N GLY A 480 19.10 15.56 2.92
CA GLY A 480 19.36 15.12 1.56
C GLY A 480 19.60 16.27 0.58
N ALA A 481 19.63 15.91 -0.69
CA ALA A 481 19.84 16.85 -1.79
C ALA A 481 18.67 17.82 -1.97
N ASP A 482 17.48 17.48 -1.51
CA ASP A 482 16.32 18.37 -1.39
C ASP A 482 16.62 19.61 -0.56
N ILE A 483 17.17 19.43 0.64
CA ILE A 483 17.52 20.55 1.53
C ILE A 483 18.72 21.32 0.99
N ILE A 484 19.73 20.63 0.46
CA ILE A 484 20.90 21.31 -0.13
C ILE A 484 20.49 22.15 -1.36
N SER A 485 19.62 21.61 -2.22
CA SER A 485 19.02 22.36 -3.34
C SER A 485 18.18 23.53 -2.85
N GLY A 486 17.43 23.35 -1.76
CA GLY A 486 16.62 24.42 -1.17
C GLY A 486 17.45 25.59 -0.63
N LEU A 487 18.55 25.28 0.07
CA LEU A 487 19.51 26.30 0.52
C LEU A 487 20.17 27.01 -0.67
N PHE A 488 20.54 26.28 -1.72
CA PHE A 488 21.07 26.85 -2.96
C PHE A 488 20.09 27.81 -3.63
N ALA A 489 18.81 27.43 -3.73
CA ALA A 489 17.73 28.29 -4.25
C ALA A 489 17.57 29.57 -3.43
N CYS A 490 17.77 29.49 -2.11
CA CYS A 490 17.73 30.65 -1.20
C CYS A 490 19.02 31.49 -1.21
N ARG A 491 19.96 31.21 -2.12
CA ARG A 491 21.28 31.86 -2.23
C ARG A 491 22.08 31.77 -0.92
N TRP A 492 22.01 30.64 -0.22
CA TRP A 492 22.66 30.47 1.09
C TRP A 492 24.16 30.79 1.08
N GLN A 493 24.85 30.44 -0.01
CA GLN A 493 26.27 30.73 -0.24
C GLN A 493 26.62 32.23 -0.25
N GLU A 494 25.62 33.11 -0.39
CA GLU A 494 25.78 34.57 -0.45
C GLU A 494 25.32 35.24 0.87
N LYS A 495 24.75 34.48 1.82
CA LYS A 495 24.17 35.02 3.06
C LYS A 495 25.24 35.28 4.11
N LYS A 496 25.53 36.56 4.39
CA LYS A 496 26.39 36.97 5.52
C LYS A 496 25.64 37.07 6.85
N GLU A 497 24.38 37.49 6.78
CA GLU A 497 23.50 37.58 7.95
C GLU A 497 22.93 36.21 8.33
N ILE A 498 22.64 36.03 9.63
CA ILE A 498 22.06 34.79 10.13
C ILE A 498 20.62 34.65 9.61
N SER A 499 20.36 33.52 8.96
CA SER A 499 19.07 33.15 8.41
C SER A 499 18.60 31.81 9.01
N LEU A 500 17.30 31.63 9.08
CA LEU A 500 16.65 30.36 9.41
C LEU A 500 15.94 29.85 8.15
N PHE A 501 16.25 28.63 7.73
CA PHE A 501 15.52 27.92 6.69
C PHE A 501 14.69 26.82 7.35
N LEU A 502 13.41 26.73 7.00
CA LEU A 502 12.47 25.72 7.45
C LEU A 502 11.82 25.07 6.24
N ASP A 503 12.05 23.78 6.01
CA ASP A 503 11.24 22.99 5.10
C ASP A 503 10.23 22.18 5.91
N LEU A 504 8.95 22.49 5.74
CA LEU A 504 7.87 21.81 6.43
C LEU A 504 7.14 20.90 5.44
N GLY A 505 7.40 19.60 5.56
CA GLY A 505 6.69 18.52 4.90
C GLY A 505 6.38 17.39 5.86
N THR A 506 6.56 16.14 5.43
CA THR A 506 6.42 14.95 6.28
C THR A 506 7.39 14.99 7.48
N ASN A 507 8.55 15.61 7.27
CA ASN A 507 9.52 15.95 8.28
C ASN A 507 9.61 17.48 8.40
N GLY A 508 10.24 17.94 9.49
CA GLY A 508 10.62 19.33 9.66
C GLY A 508 12.13 19.46 9.56
N GLU A 509 12.64 19.63 8.35
CA GLU A 509 14.03 19.95 8.10
C GLU A 509 14.29 21.44 8.29
N MET A 510 15.44 21.76 8.88
CA MET A 510 15.77 23.13 9.24
C MET A 510 17.27 23.39 9.16
N ALA A 511 17.64 24.62 8.81
CA ALA A 511 19.00 25.12 8.84
C ALA A 511 19.06 26.50 9.49
N LEU A 512 19.99 26.72 10.40
CA LEU A 512 20.19 28.02 11.06
C LEU A 512 21.66 28.43 10.95
N GLY A 513 21.90 29.61 10.37
CA GLY A 513 23.21 30.20 10.28
C GLY A 513 23.39 31.06 9.04
N ASN A 514 24.60 31.09 8.51
CA ASN A 514 24.96 31.86 7.32
C ASN A 514 25.90 31.06 6.41
N CYS A 515 26.48 31.69 5.39
CA CYS A 515 27.39 31.02 4.45
C CYS A 515 28.69 30.52 5.10
N ASP A 516 29.11 31.10 6.23
CA ASP A 516 30.38 30.79 6.88
C ASP A 516 30.23 29.63 7.89
N SER A 517 29.09 29.56 8.60
CA SER A 517 28.77 28.47 9.51
C SER A 517 27.27 28.35 9.75
N PHE A 518 26.73 27.15 9.62
CA PHE A 518 25.34 26.86 9.94
C PHE A 518 25.17 25.45 10.49
N PHE A 519 24.09 25.27 11.26
CA PHE A 519 23.65 23.97 11.76
C PHE A 519 22.43 23.51 10.99
N THR A 520 22.29 22.20 10.83
CA THR A 520 21.09 21.58 10.27
C THR A 520 20.49 20.59 11.25
N ALA A 521 19.17 20.45 11.21
CA ALA A 521 18.45 19.44 11.98
C ALA A 521 17.24 18.95 11.18
N SER A 522 16.76 17.77 11.54
CA SER A 522 15.49 17.22 11.04
C SER A 522 14.73 16.67 12.24
N THR A 523 13.42 16.91 12.26
CA THR A 523 12.52 16.46 13.31
C THR A 523 11.34 15.71 12.72
N ALA A 524 10.87 14.68 13.41
CA ALA A 524 9.66 13.96 13.02
C ALA A 524 8.45 14.81 13.41
N VAL A 525 7.80 15.40 12.41
CA VAL A 525 6.61 16.24 12.59
C VAL A 525 5.34 15.39 12.57
N GLY A 526 5.37 14.25 11.88
CA GLY A 526 4.21 13.39 11.70
C GLY A 526 3.25 13.94 10.64
N PRO A 527 2.24 13.17 10.23
CA PRO A 527 1.46 13.48 9.03
C PRO A 527 0.34 14.50 9.28
N ALA A 528 0.26 15.12 10.47
CA ALA A 528 -0.82 16.03 10.85
C ALA A 528 -0.98 17.22 9.88
N PHE A 529 0.13 17.81 9.44
CA PHE A 529 0.15 18.90 8.45
C PHE A 529 -0.24 18.47 7.03
N GLU A 530 -0.29 17.17 6.76
CA GLU A 530 -0.79 16.61 5.50
C GLU A 530 -2.22 16.06 5.63
N GLY A 531 -2.86 16.28 6.79
CA GLY A 531 -4.19 15.73 7.12
C GLY A 531 -4.17 14.25 7.48
N GLY A 532 -3.01 13.64 7.71
CA GLY A 532 -2.92 12.27 8.22
C GLY A 532 -3.08 12.19 9.74
N ASN A 533 -3.58 11.06 10.24
CA ASN A 533 -3.96 10.83 11.64
C ASN A 533 -5.06 11.75 12.21
N ILE A 534 -5.61 12.64 11.40
CA ILE A 534 -6.74 13.50 11.75
C ILE A 534 -8.05 12.80 11.37
N THR A 535 -9.06 12.82 12.25
CA THR A 535 -10.32 12.05 12.08
C THR A 535 -11.02 12.34 10.77
N PHE A 536 -11.22 13.63 10.48
CA PHE A 536 -11.76 14.12 9.22
C PHE A 536 -10.65 14.73 8.36
N GLY A 537 -9.43 14.24 8.52
CA GLY A 537 -8.26 14.71 7.80
C GLY A 537 -8.30 14.35 6.32
N THR A 538 -8.01 15.32 5.48
CA THR A 538 -7.80 15.13 4.05
C THR A 538 -6.58 15.93 3.60
N GLY A 539 -6.01 15.63 2.45
CA GLY A 539 -4.98 16.51 1.90
C GLY A 539 -5.61 17.71 1.16
N SER A 540 -4.79 18.55 0.53
CA SER A 540 -5.26 19.77 -0.14
C SER A 540 -6.02 19.51 -1.46
N VAL A 541 -7.21 18.91 -1.39
CA VAL A 541 -8.11 18.59 -2.51
C VAL A 541 -9.26 19.60 -2.60
N LYS A 542 -9.97 19.64 -3.73
CA LYS A 542 -11.24 20.38 -3.85
C LYS A 542 -12.21 19.99 -2.73
N GLY A 543 -12.79 20.99 -2.06
CA GLY A 543 -13.70 20.78 -0.92
C GLY A 543 -12.98 20.59 0.43
N ALA A 544 -11.65 20.49 0.47
CA ALA A 544 -10.93 20.47 1.74
C ALA A 544 -11.01 21.85 2.40
N ILE A 545 -11.39 21.86 3.68
CA ILE A 545 -11.44 23.06 4.52
C ILE A 545 -10.00 23.55 4.72
N SER A 546 -9.74 24.77 4.28
CA SER A 546 -8.39 25.36 4.25
C SER A 546 -8.28 26.66 5.02
N HIS A 547 -9.40 27.34 5.28
CA HIS A 547 -9.47 28.58 6.05
C HIS A 547 -10.63 28.50 7.05
N ALA A 548 -10.48 29.18 8.18
CA ALA A 548 -11.52 29.25 9.19
C ALA A 548 -11.51 30.59 9.92
N ARG A 549 -12.69 31.05 10.34
CA ARG A 549 -12.87 32.26 11.14
C ARG A 549 -13.97 32.04 12.16
N TYR A 550 -13.70 32.33 13.43
CA TYR A 550 -14.71 32.21 14.48
C TYR A 550 -15.27 33.60 14.82
N THR A 551 -16.55 33.82 14.51
CA THR A 551 -17.26 35.09 14.73
C THR A 551 -18.67 34.83 15.22
N ASP A 552 -19.15 35.61 16.19
CA ASP A 552 -20.53 35.56 16.71
C ASP A 552 -20.99 34.16 17.15
N GLY A 553 -20.08 33.42 17.80
CA GLY A 553 -20.37 32.07 18.29
C GLY A 553 -20.36 30.98 17.21
N LYS A 554 -20.02 31.31 15.96
CA LYS A 554 -20.02 30.37 14.82
C LYS A 554 -18.66 30.32 14.13
N LEU A 555 -18.28 29.11 13.73
CA LEU A 555 -17.11 28.90 12.87
C LEU A 555 -17.56 28.98 11.40
N GLN A 556 -17.01 29.93 10.67
CA GLN A 556 -17.11 30.04 9.22
C GLN A 556 -15.87 29.40 8.60
N VAL A 557 -16.03 28.69 7.49
CA VAL A 557 -14.93 27.97 6.83
C VAL A 557 -14.98 28.18 5.32
N ASP A 558 -13.79 28.23 4.70
CA ASP A 558 -13.64 28.22 3.25
C ASP A 558 -12.94 26.95 2.80
N THR A 559 -13.35 26.46 1.63
CA THR A 559 -12.83 25.23 1.03
C THR A 559 -12.03 25.52 -0.23
N ILE A 560 -11.09 24.63 -0.54
CA ILE A 560 -10.29 24.71 -1.76
C ILE A 560 -11.21 24.58 -2.98
N MET A 561 -11.04 25.48 -3.95
CA MET A 561 -11.82 25.56 -5.21
C MET A 561 -13.35 25.66 -4.99
N GLU A 562 -13.78 26.28 -3.88
CA GLU A 562 -15.20 26.48 -3.55
C GLU A 562 -16.03 25.17 -3.61
N GLY A 563 -15.38 24.03 -3.36
CA GLY A 563 -16.05 22.73 -3.34
C GLY A 563 -16.86 22.53 -2.06
N ALA A 564 -17.86 21.65 -2.08
CA ALA A 564 -18.54 21.28 -0.85
C ALA A 564 -17.56 20.66 0.17
N PRO A 565 -17.72 20.89 1.48
CA PRO A 565 -16.80 20.39 2.49
C PRO A 565 -16.63 18.87 2.44
N THR A 566 -15.39 18.39 2.34
CA THR A 566 -15.07 16.94 2.32
C THR A 566 -14.23 16.50 3.51
N GLY A 567 -13.44 17.40 4.11
CA GLY A 567 -12.57 17.15 5.24
C GLY A 567 -11.72 18.38 5.59
N ILE A 568 -10.80 18.23 6.54
CA ILE A 568 -9.90 19.27 7.03
C ILE A 568 -8.49 19.02 6.48
N CYS A 569 -7.92 19.95 5.73
CA CYS A 569 -6.50 19.88 5.35
C CYS A 569 -5.60 20.45 6.43
N GLY A 570 -4.28 20.27 6.31
CA GLY A 570 -3.34 20.72 7.35
C GLY A 570 -3.41 22.22 7.67
N THR A 571 -3.59 23.07 6.65
CA THR A 571 -3.75 24.51 6.87
C THR A 571 -5.08 24.80 7.56
N GLY A 572 -6.16 24.12 7.14
CA GLY A 572 -7.45 24.15 7.83
C GLY A 572 -7.38 23.73 9.29
N LEU A 573 -6.58 22.71 9.61
CA LEU A 573 -6.38 22.26 11.00
C LEU A 573 -5.74 23.37 11.86
N ILE A 574 -4.74 24.08 11.32
CA ILE A 574 -4.13 25.22 12.00
C ILE A 574 -5.11 26.38 12.15
N GLU A 575 -5.83 26.71 11.08
CA GLU A 575 -6.83 27.77 11.03
C GLU A 575 -7.90 27.56 12.09
N ILE A 576 -8.54 26.39 12.10
CA ILE A 576 -9.62 26.05 13.04
C ILE A 576 -9.07 26.07 14.46
N THR A 577 -7.95 25.40 14.73
CA THR A 577 -7.40 25.31 16.09
C THR A 577 -7.05 26.69 16.63
N ALA A 578 -6.44 27.56 15.83
CA ALA A 578 -6.09 28.92 16.25
C ALA A 578 -7.34 29.75 16.58
N GLU A 579 -8.42 29.63 15.79
CA GLU A 579 -9.67 30.35 16.04
C GLU A 579 -10.40 29.83 17.29
N LEU A 580 -10.43 28.52 17.51
CA LEU A 580 -11.01 27.92 18.71
C LEU A 580 -10.20 28.23 19.98
N LEU A 581 -8.88 28.33 19.85
CA LEU A 581 -7.99 28.78 20.92
C LEU A 581 -8.25 30.26 21.28
N LYS A 582 -8.42 31.14 20.28
CA LYS A 582 -8.82 32.55 20.52
C LYS A 582 -10.18 32.66 21.19
N ALA A 583 -11.14 31.83 20.77
CA ALA A 583 -12.47 31.77 21.38
C ALA A 583 -12.47 31.20 22.81
N GLY A 584 -11.38 30.54 23.23
CA GLY A 584 -11.29 29.81 24.50
C GLY A 584 -12.14 28.54 24.55
N ILE A 585 -12.48 27.99 23.39
CA ILE A 585 -13.08 26.66 23.25
C ILE A 585 -12.00 25.59 23.44
N ILE A 586 -10.77 25.92 23.04
CA ILE A 586 -9.57 25.16 23.34
C ILE A 586 -8.77 25.95 24.38
N ASP A 587 -8.33 25.29 25.45
CA ASP A 587 -7.43 25.91 26.44
C ASP A 587 -5.95 25.82 26.03
N PHE A 588 -5.06 26.43 26.83
CA PHE A 588 -3.63 26.45 26.52
C PHE A 588 -3.00 25.05 26.51
N SER A 589 -3.55 24.07 27.24
CA SER A 589 -3.07 22.68 27.21
C SER A 589 -3.57 21.92 25.98
N GLY A 590 -4.43 22.55 25.18
CA GLY A 590 -5.07 21.97 24.01
C GLY A 590 -6.34 21.18 24.34
N LYS A 591 -6.87 21.29 25.55
CA LYS A 591 -8.10 20.61 25.95
C LYS A 591 -9.31 21.36 25.39
N LEU A 592 -10.20 20.63 24.72
CA LEU A 592 -11.53 21.13 24.33
C LEU A 592 -12.39 21.34 25.57
N SER A 593 -13.25 22.36 25.52
CA SER A 593 -14.29 22.60 26.52
C SER A 593 -15.18 21.36 26.70
N GLU A 594 -15.74 21.19 27.90
CA GLU A 594 -16.53 20.00 28.27
C GLU A 594 -17.66 19.69 27.27
N GLU A 595 -18.27 20.72 26.68
CA GLU A 595 -19.31 20.59 25.66
C GLU A 595 -18.87 19.77 24.43
N TYR A 596 -17.60 19.88 24.01
CA TYR A 596 -17.09 19.29 22.78
C TYR A 596 -16.06 18.18 23.01
N PHE A 597 -15.71 17.89 24.27
CA PHE A 597 -14.61 16.98 24.59
C PHE A 597 -14.86 15.55 24.05
N GLU A 598 -16.07 15.02 24.25
CA GLU A 598 -16.46 13.67 23.80
C GLU A 598 -17.00 13.66 22.37
N THR A 599 -17.73 14.71 21.98
CA THR A 599 -18.49 14.75 20.71
C THR A 599 -17.73 15.37 19.56
N GLY A 600 -16.67 16.14 19.83
CA GLY A 600 -15.93 16.94 18.87
C GLY A 600 -16.62 18.25 18.50
N PHE A 601 -15.84 19.27 18.16
CA PHE A 601 -16.35 20.56 17.73
C PHE A 601 -16.90 20.48 16.30
N PRO A 602 -18.15 20.90 16.02
CA PRO A 602 -18.71 20.88 14.66
C PRO A 602 -18.06 21.96 13.78
N VAL A 603 -17.45 21.54 12.67
CA VAL A 603 -16.71 22.42 11.76
C VAL A 603 -17.54 22.77 10.53
N ALA A 604 -18.08 21.77 9.84
CA ALA A 604 -18.85 21.94 8.60
C ALA A 604 -19.76 20.73 8.35
N GLU A 605 -20.68 20.85 7.40
CA GLU A 605 -21.55 19.76 6.94
C GLU A 605 -21.16 19.38 5.51
N LYS A 606 -21.04 18.07 5.26
CA LYS A 606 -20.83 17.52 3.91
C LYS A 606 -22.15 17.52 3.13
N GLU A 607 -22.10 17.36 1.81
CA GLU A 607 -23.31 17.29 0.96
C GLU A 607 -24.30 16.19 1.38
N ASN A 608 -23.79 15.11 1.98
CA ASN A 608 -24.57 13.97 2.44
C ASN A 608 -25.19 14.14 3.85
N GLY A 609 -25.03 15.31 4.48
CA GLY A 609 -25.50 15.62 5.83
C GLY A 609 -24.59 15.17 6.97
N GLU A 610 -23.44 14.54 6.68
CA GLU A 610 -22.44 14.20 7.71
C GLU A 610 -21.73 15.46 8.20
N ILE A 611 -21.71 15.66 9.52
CA ILE A 611 -21.01 16.80 10.14
C ILE A 611 -19.53 16.44 10.35
N ILE A 612 -18.66 17.20 9.68
CA ILE A 612 -17.20 17.23 9.90
C ILE A 612 -16.95 17.81 11.29
N ARG A 613 -16.18 17.08 12.11
CA ARG A 613 -15.84 17.49 13.48
C ARG A 613 -14.34 17.49 13.73
N LEU A 614 -13.91 18.36 14.63
CA LEU A 614 -12.55 18.37 15.18
C LEU A 614 -12.57 17.75 16.59
N PHE A 615 -11.83 16.66 16.79
CA PHE A 615 -11.78 15.95 18.07
C PHE A 615 -10.54 16.29 18.90
N GLN A 616 -10.59 15.97 20.19
CA GLN A 616 -9.48 16.16 21.13
C GLN A 616 -8.17 15.51 20.66
N LYS A 617 -8.26 14.30 20.06
CA LYS A 617 -7.08 13.61 19.53
C LYS A 617 -6.46 14.34 18.34
N ASP A 618 -7.27 15.02 17.52
CA ASP A 618 -6.80 15.74 16.33
C ASP A 618 -5.96 16.95 16.75
N ILE A 619 -6.40 17.65 17.81
CA ILE A 619 -5.62 18.73 18.45
C ILE A 619 -4.32 18.17 19.01
N ARG A 620 -4.34 16.97 19.61
CA ARG A 620 -3.14 16.34 20.15
C ARG A 620 -2.11 16.04 19.06
N GLU A 621 -2.53 15.51 17.91
CA GLU A 621 -1.63 15.28 16.77
C GLU A 621 -0.99 16.59 16.28
N LEU A 622 -1.76 17.68 16.22
CA LEU A 622 -1.23 19.01 15.90
C LEU A 622 -0.20 19.49 16.94
N GLN A 623 -0.46 19.29 18.24
CA GLN A 623 0.48 19.67 19.31
C GLN A 623 1.81 18.91 19.21
N LEU A 624 1.76 17.61 18.89
CA LEU A 624 2.97 16.79 18.69
C LEU A 624 3.81 17.33 17.52
N ALA A 625 3.17 17.62 16.39
CA ALA A 625 3.81 18.17 15.20
C ALA A 625 4.44 19.54 15.48
N LYS A 626 3.65 20.44 16.09
CA LYS A 626 4.06 21.79 16.45
C LYS A 626 5.22 21.80 17.45
N GLY A 627 5.12 21.01 18.51
CA GLY A 627 6.14 20.91 19.54
C GLY A 627 7.49 20.46 18.95
N ALA A 628 7.46 19.53 17.98
CA ALA A 628 8.65 19.01 17.31
C ALA A 628 9.37 20.11 16.51
N VAL A 629 8.64 20.86 15.69
CA VAL A 629 9.20 21.97 14.89
C VAL A 629 9.75 23.05 15.81
N ARG A 630 8.95 23.48 16.80
CA ARG A 630 9.35 24.59 17.67
C ARG A 630 10.56 24.23 18.53
N ALA A 631 10.60 23.03 19.10
CA ALA A 631 11.76 22.58 19.88
C ALA A 631 13.02 22.47 19.03
N GLY A 632 12.90 22.03 17.76
CA GLY A 632 14.03 22.01 16.82
C GLY A 632 14.63 23.41 16.62
N ILE A 633 13.78 24.41 16.37
CA ILE A 633 14.21 25.82 16.20
C ILE A 633 14.95 26.31 17.45
N GLU A 634 14.40 26.07 18.64
CA GLU A 634 15.03 26.50 19.90
C GLU A 634 16.38 25.81 20.15
N VAL A 635 16.49 24.52 19.84
CA VAL A 635 17.75 23.78 19.97
C VAL A 635 18.82 24.36 19.03
N LEU A 636 18.45 24.71 17.79
CA LEU A 636 19.39 25.35 16.86
C LEU A 636 19.86 26.72 17.38
N LEU A 637 18.93 27.56 17.85
CA LEU A 637 19.25 28.87 18.42
C LEU A 637 20.20 28.74 19.62
N LYS A 638 19.89 27.83 20.55
CA LYS A 638 20.75 27.51 21.70
C LYS A 638 22.13 27.01 21.29
N LYS A 639 22.21 26.12 20.30
CA LYS A 639 23.49 25.57 19.83
C LYS A 639 24.38 26.63 19.20
N MET A 640 23.77 27.58 18.49
CA MET A 640 24.47 28.71 17.89
C MET A 640 24.75 29.84 18.89
N GLY A 641 24.10 29.83 20.06
CA GLY A 641 24.30 30.81 21.14
C GLY A 641 23.68 32.17 20.84
N ILE A 642 22.58 32.20 20.08
CA ILE A 642 21.93 33.43 19.60
C ILE A 642 20.46 33.49 20.01
N GLY A 643 19.86 34.69 19.94
CA GLY A 643 18.43 34.91 20.15
C GLY A 643 17.68 35.20 18.85
N TYR A 644 16.35 35.35 18.93
CA TYR A 644 15.52 35.66 17.75
C TYR A 644 15.88 37.00 17.07
N GLY A 645 16.45 37.95 17.82
CA GLY A 645 16.86 39.26 17.30
C GLY A 645 18.03 39.18 16.31
N ASP A 646 18.85 38.15 16.43
CA ASP A 646 20.04 37.92 15.60
C ASP A 646 19.67 37.33 14.23
N VAL A 647 18.60 36.54 14.17
CA VAL A 647 18.06 36.02 12.91
C VAL A 647 17.50 37.17 12.09
N LYS A 648 18.02 37.41 10.88
CA LYS A 648 17.57 38.50 9.99
C LYS A 648 16.49 38.08 9.01
N GLN A 649 16.50 36.81 8.63
CA GLN A 649 15.59 36.29 7.62
C GLN A 649 15.15 34.88 7.98
N VAL A 650 13.89 34.57 7.73
CA VAL A 650 13.35 33.21 7.77
C VAL A 650 12.85 32.83 6.39
N TYR A 651 13.23 31.65 5.91
CA TYR A 651 12.74 31.05 4.68
C TYR A 651 11.81 29.90 5.04
N LEU A 652 10.56 29.98 4.61
CA LEU A 652 9.59 28.92 4.81
C LEU A 652 9.34 28.21 3.48
N SER A 653 9.77 26.96 3.41
CA SER A 653 9.72 26.05 2.26
C SER A 653 8.78 24.87 2.54
N GLY A 654 8.52 24.10 1.49
CA GLY A 654 7.71 22.89 1.52
C GLY A 654 6.28 23.14 1.05
N GLY A 655 5.64 22.09 0.54
CA GLY A 655 4.26 22.19 0.01
C GLY A 655 3.25 22.69 1.04
N PHE A 656 3.50 22.41 2.33
CA PHE A 656 2.71 22.95 3.43
C PHE A 656 3.12 24.37 3.83
N GLY A 657 4.44 24.63 3.91
CA GLY A 657 4.98 25.94 4.28
C GLY A 657 4.48 27.08 3.40
N PHE A 658 4.24 26.81 2.10
CA PHE A 658 3.73 27.82 1.17
C PHE A 658 2.35 28.39 1.54
N TYR A 659 1.44 27.53 2.02
CA TYR A 659 0.07 27.91 2.38
C TYR A 659 -0.15 28.09 3.89
N LEU A 660 0.92 28.03 4.69
CA LEU A 660 0.84 28.14 6.13
C LEU A 660 0.35 29.55 6.53
N PRO A 661 -0.77 29.70 7.26
CA PRO A 661 -1.19 30.99 7.81
C PRO A 661 -0.23 31.43 8.93
N ARG A 662 0.83 32.15 8.56
CA ARG A 662 1.96 32.49 9.41
C ARG A 662 1.56 33.18 10.72
N GLU A 663 0.57 34.07 10.70
CA GLU A 663 0.09 34.79 11.89
C GLU A 663 -0.59 33.81 12.86
N LYS A 664 -1.37 32.86 12.35
CA LYS A 664 -2.04 31.83 13.16
C LYS A 664 -1.05 30.77 13.66
N ALA A 665 -0.09 30.38 12.82
CA ALA A 665 1.02 29.51 13.18
C ALA A 665 1.85 30.11 14.34
N ALA A 666 2.18 31.41 14.27
CA ALA A 666 2.85 32.12 15.36
C ALA A 666 1.96 32.22 16.60
N TYR A 667 0.67 32.53 16.42
CA TYR A 667 -0.30 32.61 17.53
C TYR A 667 -0.36 31.30 18.34
N MET A 668 -0.38 30.15 17.66
CA MET A 668 -0.37 28.84 18.31
C MET A 668 1.01 28.39 18.80
N GLY A 669 2.08 29.15 18.53
CA GLY A 669 3.44 28.84 18.95
C GLY A 669 4.16 27.81 18.08
N LEU A 670 3.68 27.52 16.86
CA LEU A 670 4.42 26.73 15.86
C LEU A 670 5.70 27.47 15.44
N LEU A 671 5.55 28.76 15.16
CA LEU A 671 6.64 29.66 14.80
C LEU A 671 6.88 30.68 15.91
N PRO A 672 8.12 31.15 16.12
CA PRO A 672 8.39 32.29 17.00
C PRO A 672 7.71 33.55 16.47
N GLU A 673 6.96 34.23 17.35
CA GLU A 673 6.26 35.48 17.01
C GLU A 673 7.25 36.59 16.66
N GLU A 674 8.42 36.57 17.32
CA GLU A 674 9.55 37.48 17.09
C GLU A 674 10.19 37.34 15.70
N LEU A 675 9.92 36.22 15.01
CA LEU A 675 10.42 35.95 13.67
C LEU A 675 9.38 36.19 12.59
N LEU A 676 8.11 36.46 12.95
CA LEU A 676 6.99 36.50 12.01
C LEU A 676 7.19 37.52 10.88
N GLU A 677 7.67 38.72 11.21
CA GLU A 677 7.93 39.80 10.24
C GLU A 677 9.12 39.52 9.32
N LYS A 678 9.93 38.50 9.66
CA LYS A 678 11.15 38.11 8.93
C LYS A 678 10.90 36.93 7.99
N ILE A 679 9.66 36.43 7.88
CA ILE A 679 9.35 35.24 7.07
C ILE A 679 9.13 35.62 5.61
N THR A 680 9.91 34.97 4.74
CA THR A 680 9.68 34.90 3.30
C THR A 680 9.27 33.48 2.93
N VAL A 681 8.14 33.35 2.25
CA VAL A 681 7.65 32.09 1.73
C VAL A 681 8.42 31.76 0.44
N ALA A 682 9.04 30.59 0.39
CA ALA A 682 9.97 30.20 -0.67
C ALA A 682 9.46 29.07 -1.59
N GLY A 683 8.24 28.57 -1.36
CA GLY A 683 7.62 27.53 -2.21
C GLY A 683 8.36 26.19 -2.16
N ASN A 684 8.35 25.44 -3.26
CA ASN A 684 9.13 24.21 -3.41
C ASN A 684 10.59 24.56 -3.76
N THR A 685 11.40 24.77 -2.72
CA THR A 685 12.81 25.16 -2.91
C THR A 685 13.69 24.01 -3.43
N SER A 686 13.31 22.75 -3.19
CA SER A 686 13.98 21.57 -3.77
C SER A 686 13.92 21.60 -5.30
N LEU A 687 12.72 21.77 -5.87
CA LEU A 687 12.53 21.89 -7.31
C LEU A 687 13.20 23.16 -7.85
N LYS A 688 13.06 24.29 -7.14
CA LYS A 688 13.69 25.54 -7.56
C LYS A 688 15.22 25.46 -7.59
N GLY A 689 15.82 24.75 -6.63
CA GLY A 689 17.26 24.50 -6.61
C GLY A 689 17.71 23.61 -7.77
N ALA A 690 16.90 22.60 -8.13
CA ALA A 690 17.13 21.79 -9.32
C ALA A 690 17.01 22.59 -10.62
N GLU A 691 16.09 23.56 -10.70
CA GLU A 691 15.98 24.50 -11.83
C GLU A 691 17.20 25.44 -11.90
N ASP A 692 17.62 26.00 -10.77
CA ASP A 692 18.76 26.92 -10.71
C ASP A 692 20.08 26.26 -11.13
N CYS A 693 20.19 24.92 -11.03
CA CYS A 693 21.32 24.14 -11.56
C CYS A 693 21.48 24.21 -13.10
N PHE A 694 20.48 24.69 -13.82
CA PHE A 694 20.58 24.95 -15.26
C PHE A 694 21.06 26.36 -15.58
N PHE A 695 20.95 27.29 -14.63
CA PHE A 695 21.21 28.71 -14.86
C PHE A 695 22.59 29.16 -14.37
N ARG A 696 23.28 28.29 -13.62
CA ARG A 696 24.60 28.51 -13.03
C ARG A 696 25.57 27.41 -13.43
N GLU A 697 26.72 27.79 -13.97
CA GLU A 697 27.80 26.86 -14.35
C GLU A 697 28.51 26.28 -13.12
N ASP A 698 28.63 27.07 -12.05
CA ASP A 698 29.25 26.73 -10.76
C ASP A 698 28.31 25.99 -9.80
N ALA A 699 27.12 25.58 -10.25
CA ALA A 699 26.08 25.01 -9.38
C ALA A 699 26.57 23.80 -8.58
N GLY A 700 27.26 22.86 -9.21
CA GLY A 700 27.81 21.67 -8.54
C GLY A 700 28.79 22.05 -7.42
N GLU A 701 29.72 22.97 -7.69
CA GLU A 701 30.69 23.44 -6.69
C GLU A 701 30.01 24.07 -5.49
N ILE A 702 29.01 24.93 -5.72
CA ILE A 702 28.26 25.59 -4.65
C ILE A 702 27.47 24.57 -3.83
N LEU A 703 26.77 23.64 -4.48
CA LEU A 703 26.00 22.61 -3.79
C LEU A 703 26.90 21.76 -2.88
N ASN A 704 28.11 21.38 -3.35
CA ASN A 704 29.08 20.66 -2.53
C ASN A 704 29.60 21.51 -1.36
N GLN A 705 29.83 22.82 -1.56
CA GLN A 705 30.22 23.73 -0.47
C GLN A 705 29.13 23.82 0.60
N ILE A 706 27.86 23.95 0.20
CA ILE A 706 26.72 23.97 1.12
C ILE A 706 26.64 22.63 1.86
N ALA A 707 26.69 21.50 1.16
CA ALA A 707 26.65 20.18 1.77
C ALA A 707 27.79 19.95 2.77
N ALA A 708 29.01 20.38 2.45
CA ALA A 708 30.16 20.29 3.35
C ALA A 708 30.06 21.21 4.58
N GLY A 709 29.39 22.36 4.44
CA GLY A 709 29.15 23.30 5.54
C GLY A 709 28.05 22.88 6.52
N ALA A 710 27.20 21.92 6.15
CA ALA A 710 26.04 21.50 6.93
C ALA A 710 26.43 20.71 8.19
N LYS A 711 26.46 21.38 9.34
CA LYS A 711 26.73 20.74 10.64
C LYS A 711 25.45 20.12 11.20
N GLY A 712 25.22 18.85 10.90
CA GLY A 712 24.05 18.10 11.35
C GLY A 712 23.99 17.91 12.87
N ILE A 713 22.86 18.27 13.47
CA ILE A 713 22.53 18.05 14.88
C ILE A 713 21.49 16.95 14.98
N SER A 714 21.78 15.96 15.83
CA SER A 714 20.81 14.93 16.19
C SER A 714 19.97 15.44 17.36
N LEU A 715 18.77 15.97 17.08
CA LEU A 715 17.87 16.52 18.10
C LEU A 715 17.60 15.52 19.24
N ALA A 716 17.45 14.23 18.92
CA ALA A 716 17.25 13.17 19.91
C ALA A 716 18.42 12.98 20.89
N LYS A 717 19.62 13.49 20.58
CA LYS A 717 20.80 13.45 21.46
C LYS A 717 21.02 14.78 22.21
N GLU A 718 20.28 15.82 21.89
CA GLU A 718 20.41 17.11 22.56
C GLU A 718 19.62 17.08 23.88
N PRO A 719 20.27 17.31 25.04
CA PRO A 719 19.64 17.17 26.37
C PRO A 719 18.35 17.98 26.53
N ASP A 720 18.33 19.17 25.95
CA ASP A 720 17.21 20.11 26.08
C ASP A 720 16.04 19.78 25.16
N PHE A 721 16.21 18.91 24.15
CA PHE A 721 15.18 18.71 23.13
C PHE A 721 13.89 18.15 23.73
N GLN A 722 13.97 17.15 24.60
CA GLN A 722 12.78 16.52 25.19
C GLN A 722 12.03 17.49 26.10
N GLU A 723 12.73 18.31 26.88
CA GLU A 723 12.12 19.32 27.74
C GLU A 723 11.44 20.41 26.90
N LEU A 724 12.13 20.94 25.88
CA LEU A 724 11.58 21.93 24.97
C LEU A 724 10.39 21.37 24.18
N TYR A 725 10.47 20.12 23.72
CA TYR A 725 9.39 19.44 23.01
C TYR A 725 8.12 19.39 23.86
N VAL A 726 8.24 18.94 25.12
CA VAL A 726 7.10 18.89 26.05
C VAL A 726 6.56 20.30 26.31
N LYS A 727 7.44 21.27 26.56
CA LYS A 727 7.07 22.66 26.80
C LYS A 727 6.28 23.27 25.63
N PHE A 728 6.68 23.00 24.39
CA PHE A 728 6.05 23.60 23.21
C PHE A 728 4.88 22.80 22.64
N MET A 729 4.51 21.65 23.23
CA MET A 729 3.21 21.05 22.94
C MET A 729 2.07 21.98 23.37
N ASP A 730 2.19 22.61 24.55
CA ASP A 730 1.20 23.58 25.04
C ASP A 730 1.17 24.83 24.16
N PHE A 731 -0.02 25.37 23.96
CA PHE A 731 -0.24 26.63 23.25
C PHE A 731 0.21 27.82 24.10
N PRO A 732 0.79 28.87 23.50
CA PRO A 732 1.16 30.07 24.24
C PRO A 732 -0.03 30.66 24.99
N VAL A 733 0.14 30.93 26.28
CA VAL A 733 -0.85 31.68 27.06
C VAL A 733 -0.76 33.14 26.64
N LYS A 734 -1.75 33.62 25.88
CA LYS A 734 -1.88 35.03 25.52
C LYS A 734 -2.98 35.66 26.35
N GLU A 735 -2.69 36.81 26.97
CA GLU A 735 -3.72 37.59 27.66
C GLU A 735 -4.82 37.98 26.63
N ARG A 736 -6.08 37.73 26.99
CA ARG A 736 -7.21 38.18 26.17
C ARG A 736 -7.20 39.71 26.17
N LYS A 737 -6.94 40.32 25.00
CA LYS A 737 -7.13 41.76 24.80
C LYS A 737 -8.61 42.09 24.71
#